data_AF-A0AAU8SGW0-F1
#
_entry.id   AF-A0AAU8SGW0-F1
#
_cell.length_a   1.000
_cell.length_b   1.000
_cell.length_c   1.000
_cell.angle_alpha   90.00
_cell.angle_beta   90.00
_cell.angle_gamma   90.00
#
_symmetry.space_group_name_H-M   'P 1'
#
loop_
_entity.id
_entity.type
_entity.pdbx_description
1 polymer ?
#
loop_
_entity_poly.entity_id
_entity_poly.type
_entity_poly.pdbx_seq_one_letter_code
_entity_poly.pdbx_strand_id
1 'polypeptide(L)'
;MKGKSKVFAGRVIFDHVQKTAGQAVNAWLSKMLGPGCVTPNLIGSHRDLIRRYGGEYSVISAHIDFQGTGLDPRYQYLTCLREPIDRAISWLFFLLNNHDANMLPGLWEQAERFVAGLGEPCDDFCAEIERSFDPSFIKDIRNPYVEHFSAIAGTMSRTDDEKIAAALSSVEQYDVYGFYEDLPAFLSDVSTLIGLPAPRHIEKVNATRARPGIGQITPLQRKQLEMLNALDIEFYSLLRSRWQRERANRTVVAAPDVARWLPYEPATNRVFSTPEFSLLSATLEGGDTYLHGQIMRFNVVFSINIDVAELGVGIEITDGDGRIAFGCSNSFLKRPLVDLKRGTYCARYYLGADLPEGQYVAGFAFCDNRDRRNNELAYHKKLISFNVVMPRVMPSVGYMSLPADFDCHRTGDAVSAEIHDAAGCLCSDAVADQLAAGETFELPVQLTNASTQTWVSSMLNPIYLSYRWFDYAGCVVASDPKRMPLPVSFIAPGETLTLPMSVVVPDVRGRYRLVATLMFDDKGWFDEYGFTPLSLELTVTDANAPRIYRGADVRLHTQVGHRQMGAMTSSGQEGFLLFGPYVSLPAGYYVVSIEGCCEFPAGSWMDIVCDRGTHVLMRHDVMPGEKGGSIAHFDFELASSANDLEIRVWVSASAKVRIDMLRIERLMGQHEADLMTAVG
;
A
#
# COMPACT_ATOMS: atom_id res chain seq x y z
N MET A 1 49.92 -34.13 -0.97
CA MET A 1 49.83 -32.76 -0.42
C MET A 1 49.44 -31.79 -1.52
N LYS A 2 48.16 -31.38 -1.58
CA LYS A 2 47.70 -30.18 -2.29
C LYS A 2 46.58 -29.60 -1.43
N GLY A 3 46.81 -28.38 -0.96
CA GLY A 3 46.03 -27.74 0.10
C GLY A 3 44.57 -27.56 -0.28
N LYS A 4 43.70 -28.10 0.57
CA LYS A 4 42.28 -27.73 0.66
C LYS A 4 42.21 -26.23 0.83
N SER A 5 41.36 -25.55 0.08
CA SER A 5 41.04 -24.16 0.38
C SER A 5 39.50 -24.03 0.50
N LYS A 6 38.94 -22.95 1.09
CA LYS A 6 37.51 -22.83 1.52
C LYS A 6 36.63 -21.97 0.59
N VAL A 7 35.47 -22.43 0.11
CA VAL A 7 34.55 -21.63 -0.75
C VAL A 7 34.18 -20.28 -0.10
N PHE A 8 34.12 -19.19 -0.87
CA PHE A 8 33.57 -17.89 -0.41
C PHE A 8 32.15 -18.11 0.10
N ALA A 9 31.98 -18.01 1.42
CA ALA A 9 30.74 -18.41 2.07
C ALA A 9 29.56 -17.45 1.81
N GLY A 10 29.80 -16.30 1.15
CA GLY A 10 28.81 -15.23 0.99
C GLY A 10 28.34 -14.68 2.34
N ARG A 11 29.19 -14.74 3.37
CA ARG A 11 28.88 -14.30 4.73
C ARG A 11 30.06 -13.52 5.29
N VAL A 12 30.31 -12.37 4.71
CA VAL A 12 31.38 -11.47 5.14
C VAL A 12 30.79 -10.22 5.76
N ILE A 13 31.35 -9.79 6.88
CA ILE A 13 31.05 -8.52 7.52
C ILE A 13 32.28 -7.65 7.39
N PHE A 14 32.14 -6.56 6.63
CA PHE A 14 33.09 -5.46 6.65
C PHE A 14 32.66 -4.47 7.73
N ASP A 15 33.24 -4.66 8.91
CA ASP A 15 33.16 -3.71 10.01
C ASP A 15 34.10 -2.55 9.72
N HIS A 16 33.57 -1.47 9.18
CA HIS A 16 34.39 -0.32 8.82
C HIS A 16 34.21 0.78 9.85
N VAL A 17 35.31 1.21 10.46
CA VAL A 17 35.33 2.39 11.33
C VAL A 17 35.35 3.66 10.49
N GLN A 18 34.83 4.76 11.02
CA GLN A 18 34.80 6.03 10.30
C GLN A 18 36.22 6.47 9.89
N LYS A 19 36.34 6.92 8.62
CA LYS A 19 37.58 7.47 8.02
C LYS A 19 38.75 6.50 7.85
N THR A 20 38.49 5.19 7.79
CA THR A 20 39.50 4.14 7.55
C THR A 20 39.37 3.47 6.17
N ALA A 21 39.04 4.25 5.13
CA ALA A 21 38.79 3.78 3.74
C ALA A 21 37.52 2.95 3.51
N GLY A 22 36.59 2.87 4.47
CA GLY A 22 35.35 2.09 4.36
C GLY A 22 34.57 2.28 3.06
N GLN A 23 34.32 3.54 2.66
CA GLN A 23 33.59 3.82 1.42
C GLN A 23 34.31 3.37 0.14
N ALA A 24 35.63 3.48 0.11
CA ALA A 24 36.43 3.13 -1.05
C ALA A 24 36.53 1.59 -1.22
N VAL A 25 36.66 0.88 -0.10
CA VAL A 25 36.63 -0.59 -0.06
C VAL A 25 35.23 -1.10 -0.41
N ASN A 26 34.17 -0.50 0.15
CA ASN A 26 32.78 -0.83 -0.21
C ASN A 26 32.52 -0.63 -1.71
N ALA A 27 32.91 0.52 -2.29
CA ALA A 27 32.74 0.78 -3.71
C ALA A 27 33.47 -0.23 -4.59
N TRP A 28 34.69 -0.63 -4.20
CA TRP A 28 35.44 -1.68 -4.89
C TRP A 28 34.73 -3.04 -4.81
N LEU A 29 34.30 -3.47 -3.61
CA LEU A 29 33.59 -4.74 -3.43
C LEU A 29 32.26 -4.76 -4.21
N SER A 30 31.49 -3.67 -4.15
CA SER A 30 30.23 -3.50 -4.89
C SER A 30 30.44 -3.56 -6.41
N LYS A 31 31.54 -2.99 -6.91
CA LYS A 31 31.91 -3.06 -8.34
C LYS A 31 32.28 -4.47 -8.78
N MET A 32 32.95 -5.24 -7.92
CA MET A 32 33.45 -6.57 -8.27
C MET A 32 32.41 -7.69 -8.07
N LEU A 33 31.63 -7.63 -7.00
CA LEU A 33 30.61 -8.63 -6.65
C LEU A 33 29.23 -8.30 -7.22
N GLY A 34 29.00 -7.03 -7.56
CA GLY A 34 27.70 -6.51 -7.98
C GLY A 34 26.96 -5.80 -6.82
N PRO A 35 26.15 -4.78 -7.13
CA PRO A 35 25.48 -3.95 -6.14
C PRO A 35 24.43 -4.71 -5.31
N GLY A 36 23.93 -5.85 -5.79
CA GLY A 36 23.03 -6.73 -5.04
C GLY A 36 23.74 -7.68 -4.06
N CYS A 37 25.07 -7.72 -4.06
CA CYS A 37 25.86 -8.63 -3.23
C CYS A 37 26.52 -7.92 -2.04
N VAL A 38 26.59 -6.60 -2.05
CA VAL A 38 27.21 -5.78 -1.00
C VAL A 38 26.20 -4.74 -0.54
N THR A 39 25.97 -4.63 0.77
CA THR A 39 25.07 -3.60 1.27
C THR A 39 25.63 -2.20 0.94
N PRO A 40 24.77 -1.18 0.78
CA PRO A 40 25.23 0.21 0.94
C PRO A 40 25.88 0.38 2.32
N ASN A 41 26.63 1.45 2.57
CA ASN A 41 27.23 1.64 3.89
C ASN A 41 26.13 1.90 4.94
N LEU A 42 25.91 0.91 5.81
CA LEU A 42 24.88 0.94 6.85
C LEU A 42 25.45 1.42 8.18
N ILE A 43 24.56 1.75 9.11
CA ILE A 43 24.86 2.00 10.52
C ILE A 43 23.86 1.17 11.33
N GLY A 44 24.31 0.39 12.32
CA GLY A 44 23.39 -0.38 13.15
C GLY A 44 24.06 -1.36 14.10
N SER A 45 23.25 -1.99 14.95
CA SER A 45 23.73 -3.02 15.88
C SER A 45 24.13 -4.29 15.14
N HIS A 46 25.16 -4.98 15.62
CA HIS A 46 25.69 -6.20 15.02
C HIS A 46 24.61 -7.27 14.74
N ARG A 47 23.73 -7.54 15.72
CA ARG A 47 22.67 -8.53 15.57
C ARG A 47 21.56 -8.09 14.63
N ASP A 48 21.18 -6.80 14.64
CA ASP A 48 20.16 -6.31 13.72
C ASP A 48 20.62 -6.32 12.27
N LEU A 49 21.89 -5.99 12.02
CA LEU A 49 22.47 -6.04 10.68
C LEU A 49 22.46 -7.47 10.13
N ILE A 50 22.89 -8.46 10.92
CA ILE A 50 22.82 -9.88 10.53
C ILE A 50 21.37 -10.33 10.34
N ARG A 51 20.46 -9.93 11.23
CA ARG A 51 19.04 -10.32 11.17
C ARG A 51 18.34 -9.77 9.92
N ARG A 52 18.64 -8.52 9.54
CA ARG A 52 17.98 -7.84 8.42
C ARG A 52 18.60 -8.17 7.07
N TYR A 53 19.93 -8.25 6.99
CA TYR A 53 20.66 -8.32 5.72
C TYR A 53 21.44 -9.62 5.53
N GLY A 54 21.54 -10.44 6.59
CA GLY A 54 22.25 -11.71 6.55
C GLY A 54 21.54 -12.73 5.66
N GLY A 55 22.26 -13.26 4.67
CA GLY A 55 21.72 -14.21 3.69
C GLY A 55 21.14 -13.56 2.44
N GLU A 56 20.76 -12.27 2.51
CA GLU A 56 20.40 -11.47 1.32
C GLU A 56 21.66 -10.95 0.63
N TYR A 57 22.61 -10.39 1.41
CA TYR A 57 23.87 -9.87 0.90
C TYR A 57 25.03 -10.81 1.22
N SER A 58 25.96 -10.93 0.27
CA SER A 58 27.20 -11.68 0.45
C SER A 58 28.20 -10.95 1.36
N VAL A 59 28.15 -9.62 1.35
CA VAL A 59 28.97 -8.74 2.18
C VAL A 59 28.09 -7.67 2.84
N ILE A 60 28.10 -7.63 4.17
CA ILE A 60 27.50 -6.55 4.95
C ILE A 60 28.58 -5.54 5.28
N SER A 61 28.47 -4.32 4.76
CA SER A 61 29.40 -3.22 5.02
C SER A 61 28.72 -2.17 5.89
N ALA A 62 29.19 -2.00 7.13
CA ALA A 62 28.53 -1.13 8.09
C ALA A 62 29.48 -0.51 9.12
N HIS A 63 29.06 0.62 9.69
CA HIS A 63 29.49 1.08 11.01
C HIS A 63 28.71 0.28 12.06
N ILE A 64 29.37 -0.67 12.70
CA ILE A 64 28.71 -1.65 13.58
C ILE A 64 28.74 -1.18 15.02
N ASP A 65 27.62 -1.31 15.74
CA ASP A 65 27.58 -1.15 17.19
C ASP A 65 27.53 -2.54 17.86
N PHE A 66 28.52 -2.84 18.70
CA PHE A 66 28.61 -4.10 19.44
C PHE A 66 28.08 -3.93 20.86
N GLN A 67 27.30 -4.92 21.32
CA GLN A 67 26.64 -4.89 22.63
C GLN A 67 27.02 -6.12 23.49
N GLY A 68 28.27 -6.56 23.40
CA GLY A 68 28.79 -7.67 24.22
C GLY A 68 28.39 -9.06 23.75
N THR A 69 27.99 -9.22 22.50
CA THR A 69 27.48 -10.50 21.97
C THR A 69 28.55 -11.36 21.30
N GLY A 70 29.80 -10.90 21.29
CA GLY A 70 30.88 -11.52 20.51
C GLY A 70 30.67 -11.39 19.00
N LEU A 71 31.63 -11.92 18.24
CA LEU A 71 31.49 -12.09 16.80
C LEU A 71 30.62 -13.32 16.50
N ASP A 72 29.77 -13.22 15.48
CA ASP A 72 28.96 -14.35 15.03
C ASP A 72 29.84 -15.32 14.22
N PRO A 73 30.06 -16.57 14.68
CA PRO A 73 30.99 -17.51 14.05
C PRO A 73 30.56 -17.97 12.66
N ARG A 74 29.34 -17.64 12.22
CA ARG A 74 28.85 -17.94 10.86
C ARG A 74 29.37 -16.96 9.81
N TYR A 75 29.94 -15.83 10.24
CA TYR A 75 30.45 -14.77 9.39
C TYR A 75 31.97 -14.66 9.50
N GLN A 76 32.57 -14.24 8.41
CA GLN A 76 33.96 -13.82 8.39
C GLN A 76 34.03 -12.30 8.55
N TYR A 77 34.96 -11.81 9.37
CA TYR A 77 35.05 -10.39 9.70
C TYR A 77 36.29 -9.77 9.11
N LEU A 78 36.11 -8.58 8.53
CA LEU A 78 37.21 -7.77 8.11
C LEU A 78 37.06 -6.31 8.56
N THR A 79 38.19 -5.68 8.87
CA THR A 79 38.24 -4.27 9.30
C THR A 79 39.54 -3.60 8.86
N CYS A 80 39.52 -2.28 8.72
CA CYS A 80 40.71 -1.49 8.44
C CYS A 80 40.80 -0.37 9.47
N LEU A 81 42.00 -0.20 10.04
CA LEU A 81 42.32 0.85 11.00
C LEU A 81 43.23 1.90 10.36
N ARG A 82 43.29 3.08 10.96
CA ARG A 82 44.16 4.18 10.58
C ARG A 82 44.80 4.77 11.82
N GLU A 83 45.97 5.38 11.70
CA GLU A 83 46.63 6.05 12.82
C GLU A 83 45.62 6.97 13.57
N PRO A 84 45.45 6.82 14.90
CA PRO A 84 44.35 7.42 15.65
C PRO A 84 44.23 8.95 15.49
N ILE A 85 45.37 9.66 15.52
CA ILE A 85 45.37 11.12 15.41
C ILE A 85 45.04 11.54 13.98
N ASP A 86 45.61 10.87 12.98
CA ASP A 86 45.30 11.12 11.58
C ASP A 86 43.84 10.80 11.22
N ARG A 87 43.26 9.78 11.85
CA ARG A 87 41.82 9.46 11.76
C ARG A 87 40.97 10.58 12.38
N ALA A 88 41.29 11.02 13.60
CA ALA A 88 40.58 12.10 14.30
C ALA A 88 40.59 13.41 13.49
N ILE A 89 41.76 13.81 12.99
CA ILE A 89 41.91 14.97 12.09
C ILE A 89 41.07 14.75 10.83
N SER A 90 41.20 13.60 10.18
CA SER A 90 40.45 13.30 8.96
C SER A 90 38.93 13.31 9.16
N TRP A 91 38.44 13.02 10.36
CA TRP A 91 37.03 13.03 10.72
C TRP A 91 36.54 14.46 10.95
N LEU A 92 37.23 15.24 11.79
CA LEU A 92 36.89 16.65 12.05
C LEU A 92 36.86 17.48 10.77
N PHE A 93 37.90 17.38 9.93
CA PHE A 93 37.94 18.13 8.66
C PHE A 93 36.96 17.60 7.62
N PHE A 94 36.52 16.34 7.71
CA PHE A 94 35.44 15.85 6.86
C PHE A 94 34.10 16.47 7.26
N LEU A 95 33.81 16.57 8.57
CA LEU A 95 32.60 17.23 9.06
C LEU A 95 32.55 18.70 8.64
N LEU A 96 33.67 19.42 8.75
CA LEU A 96 33.71 20.86 8.49
C LEU A 96 33.73 21.24 7.00
N ASN A 97 34.34 20.43 6.12
CA ASN A 97 34.57 20.82 4.71
C ASN A 97 33.70 20.09 3.68
N ASN A 98 33.12 18.94 4.03
CA ASN A 98 32.35 18.13 3.08
C ASN A 98 30.83 18.19 3.33
N HIS A 99 30.38 18.84 4.39
CA HIS A 99 28.98 18.99 4.75
C HIS A 99 28.67 20.47 5.08
N ASP A 100 27.60 21.01 4.51
CA ASP A 100 27.03 22.28 4.96
C ASP A 100 26.29 22.07 6.29
N ALA A 101 26.16 23.11 7.13
CA ALA A 101 25.44 23.05 8.41
C ALA A 101 24.02 22.46 8.30
N ASN A 102 23.38 22.58 7.13
CA ASN A 102 22.05 22.04 6.83
C ASN A 102 22.00 20.51 6.65
N MET A 103 23.12 19.83 6.43
CA MET A 103 23.18 18.39 6.13
C MET A 103 23.39 17.51 7.36
N LEU A 104 23.94 18.06 8.45
CA LEU A 104 24.23 17.36 9.72
C LEU A 104 23.95 18.28 10.92
N PRO A 105 22.67 18.62 11.20
CA PRO A 105 22.32 19.54 12.28
C PRO A 105 22.83 19.02 13.65
N GLY A 106 23.44 19.91 14.42
CA GLY A 106 24.03 19.61 15.75
C GLY A 106 25.43 19.00 15.74
N LEU A 107 25.76 18.09 14.80
CA LEU A 107 27.10 17.48 14.74
C LEU A 107 28.14 18.44 14.15
N TRP A 108 27.75 19.26 13.17
CA TRP A 108 28.63 20.26 12.55
C TRP A 108 29.02 21.36 13.54
N GLU A 109 28.05 21.89 14.30
CA GLU A 109 28.27 22.92 15.33
C GLU A 109 29.20 22.42 16.44
N GLN A 110 29.08 21.15 16.82
CA GLN A 110 29.99 20.52 17.78
C GLN A 110 31.41 20.37 17.23
N ALA A 111 31.55 19.96 15.96
CA ALA A 111 32.87 19.87 15.32
C ALA A 111 33.55 21.25 15.22
N GLU A 112 32.79 22.30 14.87
CA GLU A 112 33.29 23.67 14.79
C GLU A 112 33.72 24.17 16.19
N ARG A 113 32.87 23.99 17.20
CA ARG A 113 33.16 24.39 18.59
C ARG A 113 34.35 23.63 19.16
N PHE A 114 34.47 22.33 18.85
CA PHE A 114 35.60 21.51 19.29
C PHE A 114 36.91 21.99 18.66
N VAL A 115 36.93 22.26 17.35
CA VAL A 115 38.13 22.75 16.65
C VAL A 115 38.49 24.16 17.11
N ALA A 116 37.52 25.02 17.39
CA ALA A 116 37.76 26.38 17.90
C ALA A 116 38.39 26.38 19.30
N GLY A 117 37.97 25.48 20.20
CA GLY A 117 38.56 25.32 21.53
C GLY A 117 39.86 24.51 21.56
N LEU A 118 40.24 23.86 20.45
CA LEU A 118 41.45 23.08 20.36
C LEU A 118 42.68 24.00 20.37
N GLY A 119 43.54 23.86 21.38
CA GLY A 119 44.72 24.68 21.60
C GLY A 119 44.59 25.68 22.76
N GLU A 120 43.44 25.75 23.42
CA GLU A 120 43.30 26.54 24.66
C GLU A 120 43.84 25.77 25.88
N PRO A 121 44.59 26.41 26.80
CA PRO A 121 45.07 25.75 28.01
C PRO A 121 43.91 25.33 28.92
N CYS A 122 43.93 24.08 29.40
CA CYS A 122 42.92 23.53 30.31
C CYS A 122 43.60 22.58 31.31
N ASP A 123 43.15 22.57 32.57
CA ASP A 123 43.71 21.74 33.63
C ASP A 123 43.41 20.24 33.43
N ASP A 124 42.16 19.90 33.09
CA ASP A 124 41.73 18.54 32.73
C ASP A 124 40.91 18.57 31.43
N PHE A 125 41.63 18.55 30.31
CA PHE A 125 41.05 18.63 28.98
C PHE A 125 40.04 17.51 28.70
N CYS A 126 40.29 16.29 29.17
CA CYS A 126 39.39 15.15 28.91
C CYS A 126 38.06 15.32 29.63
N ALA A 127 38.09 15.67 30.92
CA ALA A 127 36.87 15.89 31.70
C ALA A 127 36.07 17.11 31.22
N GLU A 128 36.75 18.13 30.69
CA GLU A 128 36.09 19.30 30.12
C GLU A 128 35.36 18.95 28.82
N ILE A 129 35.99 18.18 27.92
CA ILE A 129 35.34 17.70 26.70
C ILE A 129 34.12 16.83 27.03
N GLU A 130 34.22 15.95 28.03
CA GLU A 130 33.10 15.08 28.44
C GLU A 130 31.90 15.85 29.00
N ARG A 131 32.13 17.00 29.65
CA ARG A 131 31.06 17.88 30.14
C ARG A 131 30.47 18.77 29.05
N SER A 132 31.26 19.14 28.06
CA SER A 132 30.93 20.21 27.10
C SER A 132 30.44 19.74 25.74
N PHE A 133 30.47 18.44 25.44
CA PHE A 133 30.07 17.88 24.15
C PHE A 133 29.08 16.72 24.30
N ASP A 134 28.29 16.46 23.25
CA ASP A 134 27.29 15.40 23.30
C ASP A 134 27.99 14.02 23.34
N PRO A 135 27.41 13.04 24.05
CA PRO A 135 27.97 11.69 24.14
C PRO A 135 28.19 11.00 22.79
N SER A 136 27.33 11.28 21.79
CA SER A 136 27.47 10.75 20.43
C SER A 136 28.69 11.33 19.70
N PHE A 137 28.98 12.62 19.89
CA PHE A 137 30.16 13.27 19.35
C PHE A 137 31.43 12.73 20.01
N ILE A 138 31.41 12.60 21.35
CA ILE A 138 32.53 12.05 22.13
C ILE A 138 32.87 10.62 21.68
N LYS A 139 31.86 9.77 21.46
CA LYS A 139 32.02 8.38 21.01
C LYS A 139 32.88 8.26 19.74
N ASP A 140 32.76 9.22 18.81
CA ASP A 140 33.46 9.17 17.51
C ASP A 140 34.86 9.81 17.54
N ILE A 141 35.18 10.61 18.57
CA ILE A 141 36.46 11.33 18.68
C ILE A 141 37.40 10.82 19.78
N ARG A 142 36.87 10.22 20.87
CA ARG A 142 37.62 9.75 22.04
C ARG A 142 37.74 8.23 22.04
N ASN A 143 38.96 7.72 21.81
CA ASN A 143 39.29 6.30 21.82
C ASN A 143 38.29 5.38 21.07
N PRO A 144 37.84 5.74 19.85
CA PRO A 144 36.80 4.96 19.16
C PRO A 144 37.20 3.52 18.88
N TYR A 145 38.48 3.18 18.72
CA TYR A 145 38.89 1.79 18.48
C TYR A 145 38.77 0.94 19.75
N VAL A 146 39.34 1.40 20.87
CA VAL A 146 39.30 0.65 22.13
C VAL A 146 37.87 0.50 22.62
N GLU A 147 37.04 1.54 22.54
CA GLU A 147 35.63 1.46 22.93
C GLU A 147 34.85 0.51 22.00
N HIS A 148 35.04 0.59 20.68
CA HIS A 148 34.35 -0.28 19.71
C HIS A 148 34.72 -1.75 19.85
N PHE A 149 36.02 -2.07 19.87
CA PHE A 149 36.46 -3.47 19.89
C PHE A 149 36.33 -4.11 21.28
N SER A 150 36.45 -3.35 22.37
CA SER A 150 36.19 -3.90 23.71
C SER A 150 34.71 -4.20 23.94
N ALA A 151 33.81 -3.46 23.28
CA ALA A 151 32.36 -3.70 23.33
C ALA A 151 31.94 -5.04 22.69
N ILE A 152 32.78 -5.66 21.85
CA ILE A 152 32.54 -7.03 21.34
C ILE A 152 32.51 -8.04 22.49
N ALA A 153 33.41 -7.89 23.46
CA ALA A 153 33.56 -8.80 24.61
C ALA A 153 32.64 -8.47 25.80
N GLY A 154 31.91 -7.35 25.78
CA GLY A 154 30.99 -6.94 26.84
C GLY A 154 31.07 -5.45 27.19
N THR A 155 30.06 -4.92 27.87
CA THR A 155 29.94 -3.50 28.29
C THR A 155 30.18 -3.27 29.79
N MET A 156 30.79 -4.23 30.48
CA MET A 156 31.10 -4.08 31.91
C MET A 156 32.15 -2.98 32.13
N SER A 157 32.06 -2.31 33.28
CA SER A 157 33.10 -1.36 33.71
C SER A 157 34.43 -2.08 33.82
N ARG A 158 35.43 -1.57 33.11
CA ARG A 158 36.79 -2.12 32.96
C ARG A 158 37.79 -1.02 33.24
N THR A 159 38.94 -1.39 33.78
CA THR A 159 40.11 -0.49 33.80
C THR A 159 40.59 -0.23 32.37
N ASP A 160 41.37 0.84 32.17
CA ASP A 160 41.92 1.17 30.85
C ASP A 160 42.74 0.02 30.26
N ASP A 161 43.56 -0.66 31.07
CA ASP A 161 44.34 -1.84 30.68
C ASP A 161 43.43 -3.01 30.25
N GLU A 162 42.33 -3.25 30.98
CA GLU A 162 41.35 -4.30 30.65
C GLU A 162 40.61 -4.00 29.34
N LYS A 163 40.33 -2.72 29.05
CA LYS A 163 39.72 -2.31 27.78
C LYS A 163 40.65 -2.58 26.60
N ILE A 164 41.93 -2.20 26.72
CA ILE A 164 42.93 -2.45 25.66
C ILE A 164 43.09 -3.97 25.44
N ALA A 165 43.18 -4.76 26.51
CA ALA A 165 43.29 -6.21 26.41
C ALA A 165 42.06 -6.85 25.72
N ALA A 166 40.86 -6.40 26.07
CA ALA A 166 39.61 -6.86 25.45
C ALA A 166 39.52 -6.45 23.97
N ALA A 167 39.93 -5.24 23.62
CA ALA A 167 39.97 -4.75 22.25
C ALA A 167 40.95 -5.58 21.39
N LEU A 168 42.16 -5.85 21.90
CA LEU A 168 43.16 -6.67 21.20
C LEU A 168 42.64 -8.08 20.95
N SER A 169 42.11 -8.72 22.00
CA SER A 169 41.53 -10.07 21.91
C SER A 169 40.38 -10.15 20.90
N SER A 170 39.61 -9.08 20.75
CA SER A 170 38.46 -9.04 19.83
C SER A 170 38.89 -8.82 18.38
N VAL A 171 39.82 -7.90 18.09
CA VAL A 171 40.33 -7.68 16.73
C VAL A 171 41.13 -8.87 16.23
N GLU A 172 41.85 -9.57 17.11
CA GLU A 172 42.61 -10.76 16.73
C GLU A 172 41.73 -11.92 16.25
N GLN A 173 40.43 -11.90 16.58
CA GLN A 173 39.44 -12.86 16.05
C GLN A 173 38.98 -12.53 14.63
N TYR A 174 39.29 -11.36 14.08
CA TYR A 174 38.93 -11.00 12.71
C TYR A 174 39.75 -11.82 11.72
N ASP A 175 39.09 -12.32 10.68
CA ASP A 175 39.72 -13.05 9.59
C ASP A 175 40.76 -12.18 8.86
N VAL A 176 40.44 -10.91 8.64
CA VAL A 176 41.34 -9.94 7.99
C VAL A 176 41.26 -8.59 8.69
N TYR A 177 42.40 -8.10 9.18
CA TYR A 177 42.52 -6.71 9.59
C TYR A 177 43.80 -6.10 9.03
N GLY A 178 43.77 -4.80 8.78
CA GLY A 178 44.91 -4.09 8.22
C GLY A 178 44.87 -2.60 8.50
N PHE A 179 45.86 -1.90 7.95
CA PHE A 179 46.12 -0.50 8.24
C PHE A 179 46.01 0.34 6.98
N TYR A 180 45.47 1.54 7.12
CA TYR A 180 45.27 2.50 6.04
C TYR A 180 46.60 2.91 5.40
N GLU A 181 47.66 3.04 6.21
CA GLU A 181 49.01 3.36 5.77
C GLU A 181 49.61 2.24 4.89
N ASP A 182 49.10 1.01 5.07
CA ASP A 182 49.50 -0.19 4.35
C ASP A 182 48.30 -0.78 3.56
N LEU A 183 47.45 0.08 2.98
CA LEU A 183 46.20 -0.32 2.33
C LEU A 183 46.36 -1.39 1.23
N PRO A 184 47.40 -1.38 0.36
CA PRO A 184 47.58 -2.44 -0.63
C PRO A 184 47.72 -3.83 -0.01
N ALA A 185 48.36 -3.92 1.16
CA ALA A 185 48.52 -5.17 1.91
C ALA A 185 47.17 -5.65 2.46
N PHE A 186 46.37 -4.75 3.04
CA PHE A 186 45.01 -5.06 3.47
C PHE A 186 44.13 -5.56 2.31
N LEU A 187 44.15 -4.86 1.17
CA LEU A 187 43.35 -5.23 0.00
C LEU A 187 43.76 -6.58 -0.59
N SER A 188 45.05 -6.92 -0.54
CA SER A 188 45.55 -8.24 -0.94
C SER A 188 44.97 -9.35 -0.05
N ASP A 189 44.87 -9.10 1.25
CA ASP A 189 44.32 -10.08 2.21
C ASP A 189 42.80 -10.24 2.01
N VAL A 190 42.06 -9.13 1.84
CA VAL A 190 40.62 -9.15 1.52
C VAL A 190 40.36 -9.87 0.20
N SER A 191 41.20 -9.62 -0.81
CA SER A 191 41.12 -10.29 -2.12
C SER A 191 41.30 -11.80 -2.00
N THR A 192 42.25 -12.22 -1.15
CA THR A 192 42.51 -13.64 -0.88
C THR A 192 41.34 -14.29 -0.13
N LEU A 193 40.76 -13.59 0.84
CA LEU A 193 39.61 -14.05 1.61
C LEU A 193 38.36 -14.24 0.75
N ILE A 194 38.04 -13.25 -0.10
CA ILE A 194 36.81 -13.24 -0.91
C ILE A 194 36.99 -14.03 -2.22
N GLY A 195 38.23 -14.24 -2.67
CA GLY A 195 38.52 -14.88 -3.96
C GLY A 195 38.42 -13.93 -5.15
N LEU A 196 38.77 -12.66 -4.94
CA LEU A 196 38.74 -11.60 -5.97
C LEU A 196 40.17 -11.19 -6.37
N PRO A 197 40.37 -10.62 -7.58
CA PRO A 197 41.63 -10.00 -7.93
C PRO A 197 41.86 -8.72 -7.10
N ALA A 198 43.08 -8.57 -6.58
CA ALA A 198 43.46 -7.36 -5.85
C ALA A 198 43.44 -6.12 -6.77
N PRO A 199 42.85 -4.99 -6.33
CA PRO A 199 42.74 -3.79 -7.13
C PRO A 199 44.13 -3.15 -7.27
N ARG A 200 44.51 -2.80 -8.50
CA ARG A 200 45.77 -2.06 -8.76
C ARG A 200 45.71 -0.63 -8.21
N HIS A 201 44.52 -0.04 -8.17
CA HIS A 201 44.24 1.27 -7.61
C HIS A 201 42.82 1.29 -7.05
N ILE A 202 42.63 1.86 -5.86
CA ILE A 202 41.30 2.16 -5.33
C ILE A 202 41.04 3.66 -5.52
N GLU A 203 39.93 3.97 -6.18
CA GLU A 203 39.47 5.34 -6.34
C GLU A 203 39.16 5.96 -4.97
N LYS A 204 39.64 7.19 -4.74
CA LYS A 204 39.34 7.92 -3.52
C LYS A 204 37.90 8.44 -3.58
N VAL A 205 36.99 7.71 -2.94
CA VAL A 205 35.62 8.18 -2.70
C VAL A 205 35.65 9.22 -1.58
N ASN A 206 35.17 10.43 -1.85
CA ASN A 206 35.09 11.54 -0.87
C ASN A 206 36.45 12.02 -0.30
N ALA A 207 37.42 12.31 -1.18
CA ALA A 207 38.63 13.01 -0.77
C ALA A 207 38.28 14.40 -0.19
N THR A 208 38.67 14.66 1.06
CA THR A 208 38.49 15.97 1.71
C THR A 208 39.17 17.05 0.88
N ARG A 209 38.41 18.05 0.41
CA ARG A 209 38.84 19.04 -0.62
C ARG A 209 39.99 19.96 -0.19
N ALA A 210 40.28 20.07 1.11
CA ALA A 210 41.45 20.75 1.64
C ALA A 210 41.84 20.08 2.97
N ARG A 211 42.81 19.16 2.94
CA ARG A 211 43.28 18.47 4.14
C ARG A 211 44.53 19.18 4.66
N PRO A 212 44.50 19.83 5.83
CA PRO A 212 45.73 20.20 6.50
C PRO A 212 46.51 18.93 6.86
N GLY A 213 47.80 18.89 6.51
CA GLY A 213 48.67 17.79 6.91
C GLY A 213 48.86 17.78 8.44
N ILE A 214 49.31 16.66 9.00
CA ILE A 214 49.68 16.52 10.43
C ILE A 214 50.64 17.63 10.90
N GLY A 215 51.36 18.29 9.98
CA GLY A 215 52.23 19.44 10.25
C GLY A 215 51.55 20.81 10.35
N GLN A 216 50.21 20.92 10.27
CA GLN A 216 49.47 22.19 10.35
C GLN A 216 48.67 22.36 11.65
N ILE A 217 48.64 21.35 12.52
CA ILE A 217 48.14 21.50 13.91
C ILE A 217 49.28 21.95 14.81
N THR A 218 48.98 22.81 15.80
CA THR A 218 49.99 23.25 16.78
C THR A 218 50.42 22.09 17.68
N PRO A 219 51.63 22.14 18.28
CA PRO A 219 52.06 21.11 19.23
C PRO A 219 51.08 20.90 20.40
N LEU A 220 50.41 21.95 20.85
CA LEU A 220 49.42 21.89 21.92
C LEU A 220 48.13 21.18 21.47
N GLN A 221 47.62 21.52 20.28
CA GLN A 221 46.47 20.84 19.66
C GLN A 221 46.72 19.35 19.48
N ARG A 222 47.92 18.99 19.01
CA ARG A 222 48.35 17.59 18.88
C ARG A 222 48.34 16.88 20.23
N LYS A 223 48.95 17.49 21.26
CA LYS A 223 49.00 16.93 22.60
C LYS A 223 47.61 16.68 23.19
N GLN A 224 46.66 17.60 22.96
CA GLN A 224 45.27 17.45 23.39
C GLN A 224 44.55 16.29 22.70
N LEU A 225 44.73 16.13 21.38
CA LEU A 225 44.19 14.98 20.65
C LEU A 225 44.84 13.66 21.11
N GLU A 226 46.14 13.67 21.41
CA GLU A 226 46.88 12.53 21.97
C GLU A 226 46.37 12.16 23.36
N MET A 227 46.08 13.13 24.23
CA MET A 227 45.45 12.88 25.53
C MET A 227 44.05 12.26 25.39
N LEU A 228 43.24 12.77 24.45
CA LEU A 228 41.88 12.26 24.21
C LEU A 228 41.88 10.85 23.59
N ASN A 229 42.93 10.48 22.87
CA ASN A 229 43.07 9.20 22.17
C ASN A 229 44.20 8.32 22.74
N ALA A 230 44.56 8.50 24.02
CA ALA A 230 45.70 7.82 24.63
C ALA A 230 45.60 6.29 24.54
N LEU A 231 44.40 5.73 24.79
CA LEU A 231 44.17 4.29 24.73
C LEU A 231 44.25 3.78 23.30
N ASP A 232 43.69 4.53 22.34
CA ASP A 232 43.75 4.18 20.92
C ASP A 232 45.19 4.22 20.38
N ILE A 233 46.02 5.16 20.82
CA ILE A 233 47.44 5.25 20.44
C ILE A 233 48.20 4.01 20.92
N GLU A 234 48.01 3.64 22.19
CA GLU A 234 48.65 2.46 22.75
C GLU A 234 48.15 1.18 22.05
N PHE A 235 46.84 1.02 21.93
CA PHE A 235 46.20 -0.09 21.23
C PHE A 235 46.70 -0.24 19.79
N TYR A 236 46.76 0.87 19.04
CA TYR A 236 47.20 0.88 17.65
C TYR A 236 48.67 0.48 17.52
N SER A 237 49.54 1.00 18.39
CA SER A 237 50.97 0.66 18.42
C SER A 237 51.19 -0.83 18.71
N LEU A 238 50.46 -1.37 19.70
CA LEU A 238 50.52 -2.78 20.06
C LEU A 238 50.00 -3.68 18.92
N LEU A 239 48.83 -3.35 18.35
CA LEU A 239 48.22 -4.11 17.27
C LEU A 239 49.10 -4.09 16.01
N ARG A 240 49.67 -2.95 15.65
CA ARG A 240 50.57 -2.82 14.48
C ARG A 240 51.85 -3.63 14.66
N SER A 241 52.44 -3.58 15.85
CA SER A 241 53.63 -4.37 16.18
C SER A 241 53.36 -5.88 16.14
N ARG A 242 52.17 -6.32 16.58
CA ARG A 242 51.73 -7.72 16.45
C ARG A 242 51.52 -8.10 14.98
N TRP A 243 50.76 -7.30 14.24
CA TRP A 243 50.47 -7.54 12.83
C TRP A 243 51.73 -7.64 11.97
N GLN A 244 52.73 -6.77 12.17
CA GLN A 244 54.01 -6.83 11.44
C GLN A 244 54.77 -8.13 11.73
N ARG A 245 54.77 -8.61 12.98
CA ARG A 245 55.40 -9.88 13.35
C ARG A 245 54.65 -11.09 12.78
N GLU A 246 53.32 -11.06 12.85
CA GLU A 246 52.48 -12.17 12.41
C GLU A 246 52.40 -12.27 10.89
N ARG A 247 52.39 -11.15 10.16
CA ARG A 247 52.24 -11.13 8.69
C ARG A 247 53.33 -11.92 7.96
N ALA A 248 54.55 -12.00 8.51
CA ALA A 248 55.60 -12.85 7.96
C ALA A 248 55.25 -14.35 7.98
N ASN A 249 54.35 -14.76 8.88
CA ASN A 249 53.91 -16.14 9.10
C ASN A 249 52.43 -16.39 8.79
N ARG A 250 51.65 -15.34 8.47
CA ARG A 250 50.19 -15.41 8.27
C ARG A 250 49.88 -15.74 6.81
N THR A 251 49.60 -17.00 6.51
CA THR A 251 48.92 -17.37 5.26
C THR A 251 47.43 -17.07 5.39
N VAL A 252 46.95 -16.03 4.71
CA VAL A 252 45.51 -15.87 4.46
C VAL A 252 45.07 -17.06 3.60
N VAL A 253 44.20 -17.91 4.15
CA VAL A 253 43.78 -19.15 3.48
C VAL A 253 42.79 -18.79 2.37
N ALA A 254 43.21 -18.97 1.12
CA ALA A 254 42.38 -18.74 -0.08
C ALA A 254 41.13 -19.64 -0.17
N ALA A 255 40.23 -19.32 -1.10
CA ALA A 255 39.12 -20.18 -1.53
C ALA A 255 39.49 -21.12 -2.71
N PRO A 256 38.92 -22.34 -2.84
CA PRO A 256 39.44 -23.39 -3.71
C PRO A 256 38.72 -23.37 -5.04
N ASP A 257 39.42 -23.83 -6.05
CA ASP A 257 38.81 -24.28 -7.29
C ASP A 257 38.07 -25.60 -7.04
N VAL A 258 36.77 -25.65 -7.35
CA VAL A 258 35.97 -26.89 -7.20
C VAL A 258 36.14 -27.74 -8.45
N ALA A 259 36.81 -28.90 -8.30
CA ALA A 259 36.67 -29.98 -9.27
C ALA A 259 35.25 -30.56 -9.18
N ARG A 260 34.56 -30.60 -10.32
CA ARG A 260 33.26 -31.27 -10.48
C ARG A 260 33.38 -32.75 -10.05
N TRP A 261 32.44 -33.18 -9.19
CA TRP A 261 32.18 -34.56 -8.75
C TRP A 261 33.29 -35.25 -7.95
N LEU A 262 33.03 -35.52 -6.66
CA LEU A 262 33.80 -36.46 -5.83
C LEU A 262 33.02 -37.78 -5.65
N PRO A 263 33.70 -38.94 -5.53
CA PRO A 263 33.06 -40.24 -5.34
C PRO A 263 32.29 -40.30 -4.02
N TYR A 264 31.07 -40.82 -4.09
CA TYR A 264 30.16 -41.10 -2.99
C TYR A 264 30.73 -42.18 -2.05
N GLU A 265 31.02 -41.82 -0.79
CA GLU A 265 31.23 -42.80 0.28
C GLU A 265 29.89 -43.04 1.02
N PRO A 266 29.25 -44.21 0.87
CA PRO A 266 27.99 -44.48 1.55
C PRO A 266 28.20 -44.49 3.07
N ALA A 267 27.47 -43.64 3.78
CA ALA A 267 27.35 -43.75 5.23
C ALA A 267 26.67 -45.10 5.56
N THR A 268 27.39 -45.99 6.24
CA THR A 268 26.87 -47.30 6.65
C THR A 268 25.60 -47.14 7.48
N ASN A 269 24.54 -47.84 7.07
CA ASN A 269 23.21 -47.81 7.70
C ASN A 269 23.25 -48.65 8.99
N ARG A 270 23.80 -48.09 10.09
CA ARG A 270 23.84 -48.76 11.39
C ARG A 270 22.46 -48.63 12.05
N VAL A 271 21.73 -49.73 12.14
CA VAL A 271 20.52 -49.87 12.97
C VAL A 271 20.87 -50.89 14.06
N PHE A 272 20.69 -50.50 15.31
CA PHE A 272 21.06 -51.32 16.45
C PHE A 272 19.96 -51.21 17.52
N SER A 273 19.61 -52.31 18.16
CA SER A 273 18.73 -52.34 19.33
C SER A 273 19.07 -53.57 20.16
N THR A 274 19.19 -53.41 21.47
CA THR A 274 19.34 -54.54 22.38
C THR A 274 17.97 -55.15 22.71
N PRO A 275 17.89 -56.41 23.17
CA PRO A 275 16.63 -57.04 23.57
C PRO A 275 15.93 -56.33 24.75
N GLU A 276 16.66 -55.53 25.51
CA GLU A 276 16.14 -54.80 26.67
C GLU A 276 15.39 -53.53 26.31
N PHE A 277 15.49 -53.09 25.05
CA PHE A 277 14.88 -51.86 24.54
C PHE A 277 13.90 -52.16 23.42
N SER A 278 12.80 -51.41 23.35
CA SER A 278 11.84 -51.46 22.25
C SER A 278 11.32 -50.07 21.92
N LEU A 279 11.56 -49.61 20.68
CA LEU A 279 10.93 -48.40 20.15
C LEU A 279 9.48 -48.70 19.78
N LEU A 280 8.51 -48.00 20.38
CA LEU A 280 7.08 -48.19 20.11
C LEU A 280 6.54 -47.22 19.05
N SER A 281 6.93 -45.94 19.11
CA SER A 281 6.60 -44.96 18.07
C SER A 281 7.56 -43.77 18.09
N ALA A 282 7.69 -43.12 16.93
CA ALA A 282 8.34 -41.82 16.78
C ALA A 282 7.48 -40.98 15.84
N THR A 283 6.98 -39.85 16.31
CA THR A 283 6.10 -38.95 15.53
C THR A 283 6.55 -37.51 15.66
N LEU A 284 6.15 -36.70 14.68
CA LEU A 284 6.34 -35.26 14.66
C LEU A 284 4.97 -34.58 14.51
N GLU A 285 4.60 -33.72 15.45
CA GLU A 285 3.28 -33.07 15.48
C GLU A 285 3.19 -31.91 14.50
N GLY A 286 2.13 -31.87 13.67
CA GLY A 286 1.86 -30.75 12.77
C GLY A 286 2.04 -31.05 11.28
N GLY A 287 2.30 -32.30 10.91
CA GLY A 287 2.42 -32.75 9.52
C GLY A 287 3.87 -32.99 9.10
N ASP A 288 4.12 -32.96 7.79
CA ASP A 288 5.43 -33.19 7.19
C ASP A 288 6.07 -31.90 6.66
N THR A 289 5.45 -30.73 6.86
CA THR A 289 5.90 -29.45 6.31
C THR A 289 5.80 -28.35 7.36
N TYR A 290 6.90 -27.63 7.58
CA TYR A 290 7.04 -26.59 8.59
C TYR A 290 7.57 -25.30 7.97
N LEU A 291 7.08 -24.16 8.42
CA LEU A 291 7.64 -22.87 8.03
C LEU A 291 8.96 -22.63 8.77
N HIS A 292 9.91 -21.97 8.10
CA HIS A 292 11.14 -21.52 8.76
C HIS A 292 10.81 -20.70 10.03
N GLY A 293 11.37 -21.10 11.18
CA GLY A 293 11.07 -20.50 12.50
C GLY A 293 9.92 -21.14 13.28
N GLN A 294 9.16 -22.07 12.70
CA GLN A 294 8.06 -22.76 13.40
C GLN A 294 8.60 -23.81 14.40
N ILE A 295 7.94 -23.98 15.55
CA ILE A 295 8.33 -25.01 16.53
C ILE A 295 7.86 -26.40 16.08
N MET A 296 8.82 -27.31 15.92
CA MET A 296 8.65 -28.74 15.71
C MET A 296 8.62 -29.50 17.04
N ARG A 297 7.73 -30.49 17.14
CA ARG A 297 7.54 -31.30 18.35
C ARG A 297 7.65 -32.78 18.01
N PHE A 298 8.78 -33.37 18.39
CA PHE A 298 9.02 -34.81 18.24
C PHE A 298 8.56 -35.54 19.50
N ASN A 299 7.74 -36.58 19.32
CA ASN A 299 7.33 -37.50 20.37
C ASN A 299 7.94 -38.88 20.09
N VAL A 300 8.67 -39.43 21.04
CA VAL A 300 9.29 -40.75 20.91
C VAL A 300 8.88 -41.62 22.09
N VAL A 301 8.10 -42.65 21.80
CA VAL A 301 7.61 -43.61 22.80
C VAL A 301 8.43 -44.89 22.72
N PHE A 302 8.98 -45.33 23.83
CA PHE A 302 9.84 -46.51 23.92
C PHE A 302 9.61 -47.25 25.24
N SER A 303 9.98 -48.52 25.27
CA SER A 303 9.91 -49.38 26.46
C SER A 303 11.29 -49.92 26.80
N ILE A 304 11.59 -49.94 28.11
CA ILE A 304 12.78 -50.58 28.67
C ILE A 304 12.34 -51.66 29.65
N ASN A 305 12.92 -52.86 29.55
CA ASN A 305 12.54 -53.99 30.41
C ASN A 305 13.49 -54.22 31.60
N ILE A 306 14.50 -53.35 31.75
CA ILE A 306 15.45 -53.29 32.88
C ILE A 306 15.37 -51.93 33.58
N ASP A 307 15.87 -51.89 34.82
CA ASP A 307 16.09 -50.62 35.53
C ASP A 307 17.39 -49.96 35.01
N VAL A 308 17.34 -48.65 34.75
CA VAL A 308 18.42 -47.86 34.15
C VAL A 308 18.78 -46.69 35.05
N ALA A 309 20.04 -46.62 35.49
CA ALA A 309 20.53 -45.57 36.39
C ALA A 309 20.54 -44.18 35.74
N GLU A 310 20.94 -44.08 34.47
CA GLU A 310 20.87 -42.86 33.67
C GLU A 310 20.65 -43.22 32.20
N LEU A 311 19.67 -42.56 31.56
CA LEU A 311 19.32 -42.77 30.16
C LEU A 311 19.61 -41.51 29.32
N GLY A 312 20.46 -41.68 28.32
CA GLY A 312 20.65 -40.71 27.24
C GLY A 312 19.67 -40.97 26.11
N VAL A 313 18.97 -39.91 25.68
CA VAL A 313 18.13 -39.91 24.47
C VAL A 313 18.67 -38.83 23.56
N GLY A 314 19.25 -39.20 22.43
CA GLY A 314 19.74 -38.30 21.39
C GLY A 314 18.76 -38.16 20.24
N ILE A 315 18.73 -36.98 19.62
CA ILE A 315 18.10 -36.72 18.33
C ILE A 315 19.17 -36.29 17.33
N GLU A 316 19.11 -36.83 16.13
CA GLU A 316 19.96 -36.47 14.99
C GLU A 316 19.05 -36.12 13.81
N ILE A 317 19.26 -34.98 13.16
CA ILE A 317 18.54 -34.56 11.96
C ILE A 317 19.55 -34.52 10.82
N THR A 318 19.18 -35.12 9.70
CA THR A 318 19.95 -35.14 8.45
C THR A 318 19.22 -34.39 7.34
N ASP A 319 19.95 -33.79 6.41
CA ASP A 319 19.40 -33.16 5.20
C ASP A 319 19.10 -34.19 4.10
N GLY A 320 18.55 -33.72 2.97
CA GLY A 320 18.21 -34.55 1.80
C GLY A 320 19.39 -35.30 1.18
N ASP A 321 20.63 -34.83 1.41
CA ASP A 321 21.86 -35.50 0.98
C ASP A 321 22.40 -36.49 2.03
N GLY A 322 21.70 -36.63 3.17
CA GLY A 322 22.06 -37.52 4.27
C GLY A 322 23.17 -37.00 5.17
N ARG A 323 23.50 -35.70 5.13
CA ARG A 323 24.47 -35.04 6.02
C ARG A 323 23.78 -34.63 7.32
N ILE A 324 24.51 -34.67 8.44
CA ILE A 324 23.97 -34.25 9.73
C ILE A 324 23.77 -32.73 9.72
N ALA A 325 22.51 -32.30 9.77
CA ALA A 325 22.11 -30.90 9.87
C ALA A 325 22.06 -30.43 11.32
N PHE A 326 21.66 -31.30 12.25
CA PHE A 326 21.59 -30.99 13.68
C PHE A 326 21.69 -32.26 14.52
N GLY A 327 22.25 -32.17 15.73
CA GLY A 327 22.31 -33.27 16.68
C GLY A 327 22.31 -32.75 18.12
N CYS A 328 21.52 -33.39 18.99
CA CYS A 328 21.44 -33.01 20.40
C CYS A 328 21.06 -34.22 21.27
N SER A 329 21.19 -34.09 22.59
CA SER A 329 20.71 -35.09 23.55
C SER A 329 20.13 -34.41 24.79
N ASN A 330 19.36 -35.17 25.57
CA ASN A 330 18.83 -34.71 26.85
C ASN A 330 19.95 -34.27 27.82
N SER A 331 21.12 -34.92 27.78
CA SER A 331 22.31 -34.52 28.54
C SER A 331 22.85 -33.16 28.08
N PHE A 332 22.95 -32.90 26.77
CA PHE A 332 23.35 -31.57 26.25
C PHE A 332 22.36 -30.46 26.66
N LEU A 333 21.08 -30.81 26.79
CA LEU A 333 20.03 -29.91 27.26
C LEU A 333 19.98 -29.77 28.80
N LYS A 334 20.90 -30.42 29.53
CA LYS A 334 20.93 -30.46 31.01
C LYS A 334 19.60 -30.96 31.61
N ARG A 335 18.99 -31.95 30.95
CA ARG A 335 17.75 -32.64 31.39
C ARG A 335 18.04 -34.14 31.58
N PRO A 336 18.81 -34.52 32.61
CA PRO A 336 19.16 -35.92 32.82
C PRO A 336 17.92 -36.75 33.16
N LEU A 337 17.89 -37.98 32.65
CA LEU A 337 16.88 -38.98 32.99
C LEU A 337 17.58 -40.01 33.87
N VAL A 338 17.32 -39.98 35.18
CA VAL A 338 17.97 -40.84 36.18
C VAL A 338 16.99 -41.77 36.87
N ASP A 339 17.51 -42.91 37.36
CA ASP A 339 16.78 -43.92 38.13
C ASP A 339 15.47 -44.40 37.49
N LEU A 340 15.49 -44.66 36.19
CA LEU A 340 14.33 -45.15 35.44
C LEU A 340 14.09 -46.62 35.78
N LYS A 341 12.86 -46.95 36.15
CA LYS A 341 12.41 -48.33 36.34
C LYS A 341 12.03 -48.96 35.00
N ARG A 342 11.97 -50.28 34.95
CA ARG A 342 11.36 -50.97 33.78
C ARG A 342 9.96 -50.40 33.52
N GLY A 343 9.64 -50.10 32.26
CA GLY A 343 8.40 -49.43 31.89
C GLY A 343 8.41 -48.81 30.51
N THR A 344 7.31 -48.14 30.17
CA THR A 344 7.12 -47.43 28.90
C THR A 344 7.17 -45.92 29.13
N TYR A 345 7.94 -45.23 28.30
CA TYR A 345 8.27 -43.82 28.44
C TYR A 345 7.99 -43.07 27.14
N CYS A 346 7.73 -41.77 27.26
CA CYS A 346 7.61 -40.84 26.13
C CYS A 346 8.60 -39.69 26.32
N ALA A 347 9.56 -39.57 25.40
CA ALA A 347 10.49 -38.45 25.33
C ALA A 347 10.00 -37.43 24.30
N ARG A 348 10.14 -36.13 24.62
CA ARG A 348 9.73 -35.03 23.75
C ARG A 348 10.87 -34.07 23.45
N TYR A 349 11.07 -33.76 22.17
CA TYR A 349 11.96 -32.70 21.72
C TYR A 349 11.15 -31.56 21.10
N TYR A 350 11.46 -30.34 21.54
CA TYR A 350 10.92 -29.10 21.00
C TYR A 350 12.06 -28.37 20.28
N LEU A 351 12.00 -28.28 18.96
CA LEU A 351 13.05 -27.68 18.13
C LEU A 351 12.44 -26.59 17.24
N GLY A 352 13.13 -25.46 17.04
CA GLY A 352 12.75 -24.51 16.00
C GLY A 352 13.13 -25.04 14.63
N ALA A 353 12.27 -24.90 13.63
CA ALA A 353 12.55 -25.17 12.22
C ALA A 353 13.43 -24.07 11.60
N ASP A 354 14.52 -23.70 12.28
CA ASP A 354 15.52 -22.71 11.81
C ASP A 354 16.51 -23.38 10.84
N LEU A 355 15.99 -24.25 9.98
CA LEU A 355 16.74 -24.95 8.95
C LEU A 355 16.50 -24.27 7.59
N PRO A 356 17.44 -24.36 6.64
CA PRO A 356 17.21 -23.94 5.26
C PRO A 356 15.97 -24.60 4.64
N GLU A 357 15.46 -24.01 3.56
CA GLU A 357 14.42 -24.64 2.76
C GLU A 357 14.91 -26.00 2.21
N GLY A 358 14.14 -27.08 2.44
CA GLY A 358 14.54 -28.42 2.00
C GLY A 358 13.92 -29.57 2.80
N GLN A 359 14.30 -30.80 2.42
CA GLN A 359 13.86 -32.04 3.06
C GLN A 359 14.86 -32.50 4.12
N TYR A 360 14.34 -33.00 5.24
CA TYR A 360 15.10 -33.46 6.39
C TYR A 360 14.57 -34.78 6.94
N VAL A 361 15.44 -35.54 7.61
CA VAL A 361 15.09 -36.79 8.27
C VAL A 361 15.68 -36.83 9.68
N ALA A 362 14.83 -37.05 10.69
CA ALA A 362 15.22 -37.23 12.09
C ALA A 362 15.38 -38.71 12.46
N GLY A 363 16.41 -38.98 13.26
CA GLY A 363 16.74 -40.24 13.90
C GLY A 363 16.99 -40.05 15.40
N PHE A 364 17.00 -41.16 16.14
CA PHE A 364 17.13 -41.17 17.60
C PHE A 364 18.14 -42.22 18.08
N ALA A 365 18.89 -41.84 19.10
CA ALA A 365 19.88 -42.69 19.76
C ALA A 365 19.53 -42.85 21.24
N PHE A 366 19.74 -44.03 21.80
CA PHE A 366 19.45 -44.35 23.19
C PHE A 366 20.68 -45.01 23.79
N CYS A 367 21.17 -44.49 24.91
CA CYS A 367 22.33 -45.04 25.62
C CYS A 367 22.08 -45.07 27.12
N ASP A 368 22.64 -46.05 27.81
CA ASP A 368 22.66 -46.08 29.27
C ASP A 368 24.08 -46.00 29.81
N ASN A 369 24.19 -45.68 31.11
CA ASN A 369 25.47 -45.60 31.81
C ASN A 369 25.62 -46.74 32.85
N ARG A 370 25.44 -48.00 32.44
CA ARG A 370 25.74 -49.16 33.31
C ARG A 370 27.27 -49.32 33.48
N ASP A 371 27.72 -49.60 34.70
CA ASP A 371 29.14 -49.89 35.04
C ASP A 371 30.17 -48.78 34.73
N ARG A 372 29.77 -47.50 34.76
CA ARG A 372 30.61 -46.34 34.35
C ARG A 372 31.07 -46.42 32.89
N ARG A 373 30.35 -47.17 32.03
CA ARG A 373 30.55 -47.23 30.58
C ARG A 373 29.25 -46.80 29.88
N ASN A 374 29.39 -46.02 28.81
CA ASN A 374 28.26 -45.60 28.00
C ASN A 374 27.88 -46.73 27.02
N ASN A 375 26.82 -47.48 27.30
CA ASN A 375 26.36 -48.59 26.47
C ASN A 375 25.23 -48.11 25.54
N GLU A 376 25.36 -48.38 24.24
CA GLU A 376 24.26 -48.14 23.31
C GLU A 376 23.12 -49.15 23.59
N LEU A 377 21.90 -48.64 23.74
CA LEU A 377 20.67 -49.44 23.86
C LEU A 377 19.97 -49.55 22.51
N ALA A 378 19.88 -48.46 21.77
CA ALA A 378 19.34 -48.45 20.42
C ALA A 378 19.82 -47.25 19.60
N TYR A 379 19.86 -47.39 18.28
CA TYR A 379 20.15 -46.31 17.34
C TYR A 379 19.33 -46.49 16.07
N HIS A 380 18.53 -45.48 15.75
CA HIS A 380 17.64 -45.43 14.59
C HIS A 380 17.90 -44.16 13.78
N LYS A 381 18.55 -44.28 12.63
CA LYS A 381 19.04 -43.12 11.87
C LYS A 381 17.96 -42.33 11.10
N LYS A 382 16.94 -43.02 10.59
CA LYS A 382 15.93 -42.44 9.67
C LYS A 382 14.52 -42.87 10.09
N LEU A 383 13.87 -42.09 10.95
CA LEU A 383 12.52 -42.41 11.43
C LEU A 383 11.45 -41.43 10.94
N ILE A 384 11.74 -40.13 10.95
CA ILE A 384 10.74 -39.10 10.66
C ILE A 384 11.26 -38.21 9.55
N SER A 385 10.53 -38.10 8.44
CA SER A 385 10.85 -37.17 7.35
C SER A 385 9.96 -35.93 7.43
N PHE A 386 10.52 -34.76 7.15
CA PHE A 386 9.79 -33.48 7.11
C PHE A 386 10.47 -32.47 6.18
N ASN A 387 9.76 -31.43 5.80
CA ASN A 387 10.22 -30.34 4.95
C ASN A 387 10.20 -29.02 5.72
N VAL A 388 11.16 -28.16 5.45
CA VAL A 388 11.13 -26.76 5.87
C VAL A 388 10.92 -25.89 4.65
N VAL A 389 9.94 -24.98 4.71
CA VAL A 389 9.60 -24.05 3.62
C VAL A 389 9.86 -22.63 4.10
N MET A 390 10.56 -21.85 3.28
CA MET A 390 10.72 -20.41 3.52
C MET A 390 9.58 -19.65 2.85
N PRO A 391 8.78 -18.87 3.60
CA PRO A 391 7.77 -18.02 2.99
C PRO A 391 8.45 -16.95 2.15
N ARG A 392 8.20 -16.96 0.84
CA ARG A 392 8.71 -15.94 -0.08
C ARG A 392 7.72 -14.78 -0.15
N VAL A 393 8.25 -13.57 -0.10
CA VAL A 393 7.46 -12.35 -0.36
C VAL A 393 7.02 -12.38 -1.82
N MET A 394 5.73 -12.19 -2.08
CA MET A 394 5.23 -12.14 -3.45
C MET A 394 5.83 -10.94 -4.20
N PRO A 395 6.27 -11.11 -5.47
CA PRO A 395 6.78 -10.00 -6.25
C PRO A 395 5.70 -8.92 -6.38
N SER A 396 6.00 -7.71 -5.92
CA SER A 396 5.13 -6.53 -6.00
C SER A 396 5.93 -5.32 -6.49
N VAL A 397 5.25 -4.36 -7.10
CA VAL A 397 5.84 -3.08 -7.54
C VAL A 397 5.43 -2.00 -6.54
N GLY A 398 6.41 -1.32 -5.94
CA GLY A 398 6.20 -0.28 -4.94
C GLY A 398 7.10 -0.44 -3.72
N TYR A 399 7.08 0.53 -2.81
CA TYR A 399 7.92 0.54 -1.61
C TYR A 399 7.36 -0.33 -0.46
N MET A 400 6.15 -0.88 -0.62
CA MET A 400 5.44 -1.64 0.40
C MET A 400 4.97 -2.98 -0.17
N SER A 401 5.24 -4.08 0.54
CA SER A 401 4.70 -5.40 0.20
C SER A 401 3.40 -5.64 0.97
N LEU A 402 2.30 -5.84 0.25
CA LEU A 402 1.00 -6.19 0.83
C LEU A 402 0.63 -7.63 0.42
N PRO A 403 0.03 -8.44 1.31
CA PRO A 403 -0.61 -9.69 0.91
C PRO A 403 -1.70 -9.39 -0.11
N ALA A 404 -1.65 -10.06 -1.26
CA ALA A 404 -2.61 -9.86 -2.34
C ALA A 404 -3.15 -11.23 -2.80
N ASP A 405 -4.41 -11.24 -3.22
CA ASP A 405 -5.05 -12.37 -3.88
C ASP A 405 -5.74 -11.84 -5.15
N PHE A 406 -5.96 -12.68 -6.15
CA PHE A 406 -6.54 -12.29 -7.44
C PHE A 406 -7.59 -13.30 -7.89
N ASP A 407 -8.80 -12.80 -8.14
CA ASP A 407 -9.87 -13.55 -8.81
C ASP A 407 -10.26 -12.85 -10.12
N CYS A 408 -10.58 -13.67 -11.12
CA CYS A 408 -11.15 -13.20 -12.37
C CYS A 408 -12.19 -14.21 -12.84
N HIS A 409 -13.43 -13.76 -12.93
CA HIS A 409 -14.53 -14.54 -13.47
C HIS A 409 -15.27 -13.74 -14.55
N ARG A 410 -15.78 -14.46 -15.54
CA ARG A 410 -16.57 -13.88 -16.62
C ARG A 410 -17.95 -13.49 -16.08
N THR A 411 -18.27 -12.20 -16.12
CA THR A 411 -19.57 -11.67 -15.65
C THR A 411 -20.65 -11.68 -16.72
N GLY A 412 -20.28 -11.80 -18.00
CA GLY A 412 -21.22 -11.87 -19.12
C GLY A 412 -20.54 -11.92 -20.49
N ASP A 413 -21.38 -11.90 -21.53
CA ASP A 413 -20.96 -11.90 -22.94
C ASP A 413 -20.84 -10.49 -23.54
N ALA A 414 -21.39 -9.47 -22.87
CA ALA A 414 -21.36 -8.09 -23.37
C ALA A 414 -19.92 -7.56 -23.44
N VAL A 415 -19.51 -7.11 -24.63
CA VAL A 415 -18.18 -6.55 -24.87
C VAL A 415 -18.28 -5.03 -24.94
N SER A 416 -17.45 -4.34 -24.16
CA SER A 416 -17.24 -2.90 -24.31
C SER A 416 -16.35 -2.66 -25.53
N ALA A 417 -16.93 -2.13 -26.60
CA ALA A 417 -16.26 -1.76 -27.83
C ALA A 417 -16.70 -0.35 -28.25
N GLU A 418 -15.91 0.31 -29.10
CA GLU A 418 -16.30 1.60 -29.68
C GLU A 418 -17.59 1.44 -30.49
N ILE A 419 -18.52 2.38 -30.32
CA ILE A 419 -19.79 2.38 -31.04
C ILE A 419 -19.54 2.97 -32.42
N HIS A 420 -19.70 2.15 -33.46
CA HIS A 420 -19.58 2.58 -34.86
C HIS A 420 -20.93 2.59 -35.58
N ASP A 421 -21.90 1.84 -35.05
CA ASP A 421 -23.29 1.82 -35.50
C ASP A 421 -24.19 2.20 -34.31
N ALA A 422 -24.72 3.42 -34.37
CA ALA A 422 -25.65 3.94 -33.38
C ALA A 422 -27.10 3.88 -33.88
N ALA A 423 -27.44 3.00 -34.84
CA ALA A 423 -28.81 2.85 -35.30
C ALA A 423 -29.77 2.65 -34.11
N GLY A 424 -30.81 3.47 -34.06
CA GLY A 424 -31.71 3.53 -32.91
C GLY A 424 -32.51 4.82 -32.94
N CYS A 425 -33.35 5.03 -31.93
CA CYS A 425 -34.15 6.23 -31.84
C CYS A 425 -34.45 6.67 -30.42
N LEU A 426 -34.73 7.96 -30.27
CA LEU A 426 -35.54 8.49 -29.16
C LEU A 426 -36.93 8.81 -29.68
N CYS A 427 -37.96 8.39 -28.95
CA CYS A 427 -39.33 8.82 -29.17
C CYS A 427 -40.00 9.27 -27.86
N SER A 428 -41.05 10.06 -27.97
CA SER A 428 -41.87 10.47 -26.83
C SER A 428 -43.30 10.70 -27.29
N ASP A 429 -44.27 10.21 -26.52
CA ASP A 429 -45.69 10.49 -26.69
C ASP A 429 -46.16 11.66 -25.81
N ALA A 430 -45.22 12.36 -25.17
CA ALA A 430 -45.51 13.49 -24.28
C ALA A 430 -46.11 14.67 -25.06
N VAL A 431 -47.11 15.32 -24.45
CA VAL A 431 -47.74 16.54 -24.97
C VAL A 431 -47.19 17.73 -24.19
N ALA A 432 -46.67 18.74 -24.88
CA ALA A 432 -46.07 19.93 -24.26
C ALA A 432 -46.13 21.15 -25.20
N ASP A 433 -47.31 21.47 -25.76
CA ASP A 433 -47.47 22.43 -26.86
C ASP A 433 -46.96 23.86 -26.55
N GLN A 434 -47.10 24.31 -25.29
CA GLN A 434 -46.77 25.66 -24.88
C GLN A 434 -45.94 25.67 -23.59
N LEU A 435 -44.78 26.31 -23.67
CA LEU A 435 -43.79 26.36 -22.61
C LEU A 435 -43.50 27.82 -22.22
N ALA A 436 -43.23 28.08 -20.96
CA ALA A 436 -42.80 29.37 -20.46
C ALA A 436 -41.28 29.52 -20.54
N ALA A 437 -40.82 30.70 -20.93
CA ALA A 437 -39.40 31.03 -20.96
C ALA A 437 -38.69 30.72 -19.62
N GLY A 438 -37.57 30.00 -19.69
CA GLY A 438 -36.75 29.63 -18.53
C GLY A 438 -37.33 28.52 -17.64
N GLU A 439 -38.51 27.97 -17.94
CA GLU A 439 -39.04 26.85 -17.13
C GLU A 439 -38.22 25.56 -17.36
N THR A 440 -38.30 24.63 -16.40
CA THR A 440 -37.72 23.30 -16.52
C THR A 440 -38.83 22.26 -16.41
N PHE A 441 -38.83 21.25 -17.27
CA PHE A 441 -39.80 20.16 -17.22
C PHE A 441 -39.15 18.80 -17.51
N GLU A 442 -39.78 17.74 -17.03
CA GLU A 442 -39.34 16.36 -17.28
C GLU A 442 -40.06 15.80 -18.52
N LEU A 443 -39.29 15.48 -19.56
CA LEU A 443 -39.74 14.84 -20.79
C LEU A 443 -39.46 13.33 -20.72
N PRO A 444 -40.47 12.46 -20.62
CA PRO A 444 -40.26 11.01 -20.71
C PRO A 444 -39.92 10.65 -22.15
N VAL A 445 -38.78 9.99 -22.34
CA VAL A 445 -38.32 9.52 -23.65
C VAL A 445 -38.13 8.01 -23.62
N GLN A 446 -38.46 7.36 -24.74
CA GLN A 446 -38.15 5.96 -24.98
C GLN A 446 -36.92 5.89 -25.89
N LEU A 447 -35.83 5.37 -25.35
CA LEU A 447 -34.58 5.12 -26.04
C LEU A 447 -34.58 3.68 -26.55
N THR A 448 -34.43 3.48 -27.86
CA THR A 448 -34.31 2.14 -28.46
C THR A 448 -32.97 1.98 -29.15
N ASN A 449 -32.26 0.90 -28.81
CA ASN A 449 -31.10 0.44 -29.58
C ASN A 449 -31.56 -0.45 -30.73
N ALA A 450 -31.48 0.04 -31.98
CA ALA A 450 -31.85 -0.71 -33.18
C ALA A 450 -30.62 -1.22 -33.96
N SER A 451 -29.42 -1.06 -33.41
CA SER A 451 -28.17 -1.52 -34.01
C SER A 451 -27.95 -3.01 -33.73
N THR A 452 -26.90 -3.57 -34.32
CA THR A 452 -26.44 -4.93 -33.97
C THR A 452 -25.46 -4.97 -32.79
N GLN A 453 -25.10 -3.81 -32.22
CA GLN A 453 -24.09 -3.67 -31.19
C GLN A 453 -24.71 -3.34 -29.83
N THR A 454 -24.22 -3.96 -28.75
CA THR A 454 -24.57 -3.52 -27.39
C THR A 454 -23.90 -2.17 -27.11
N TRP A 455 -24.69 -1.16 -26.75
CA TRP A 455 -24.12 0.12 -26.31
C TRP A 455 -23.68 0.03 -24.85
N VAL A 456 -22.43 0.37 -24.59
CA VAL A 456 -21.83 0.27 -23.25
C VAL A 456 -21.53 1.66 -22.72
N SER A 457 -22.27 2.08 -21.70
CA SER A 457 -22.02 3.28 -20.91
C SER A 457 -21.09 2.92 -19.75
N SER A 458 -19.80 3.23 -19.89
CA SER A 458 -18.76 2.84 -18.93
C SER A 458 -18.36 4.01 -18.03
N MET A 459 -17.66 3.73 -16.93
CA MET A 459 -17.15 4.78 -16.04
C MET A 459 -16.23 5.79 -16.75
N LEU A 460 -15.43 5.33 -17.72
CA LEU A 460 -14.47 6.17 -18.45
C LEU A 460 -15.04 6.77 -19.74
N ASN A 461 -16.04 6.11 -20.34
CA ASN A 461 -16.75 6.57 -21.53
C ASN A 461 -18.26 6.45 -21.27
N PRO A 462 -18.83 7.34 -20.45
CA PRO A 462 -20.27 7.38 -20.22
C PRO A 462 -21.03 7.88 -21.45
N ILE A 463 -22.18 7.27 -21.70
CA ILE A 463 -23.16 7.76 -22.67
C ILE A 463 -24.14 8.66 -21.94
N TYR A 464 -24.41 9.82 -22.53
CA TYR A 464 -25.32 10.82 -21.97
C TYR A 464 -26.55 10.98 -22.83
N LEU A 465 -27.68 11.17 -22.17
CA LEU A 465 -28.88 11.72 -22.74
C LEU A 465 -28.75 13.24 -22.78
N SER A 466 -29.00 13.85 -23.94
CA SER A 466 -28.75 15.28 -24.17
C SER A 466 -29.73 15.86 -25.21
N TYR A 467 -29.77 17.18 -25.35
CA TYR A 467 -30.62 17.86 -26.32
C TYR A 467 -30.04 19.21 -26.77
N ARG A 468 -30.53 19.69 -27.90
CA ARG A 468 -30.23 21.00 -28.48
C ARG A 468 -31.53 21.70 -28.88
N TRP A 469 -31.60 22.99 -28.62
CA TRP A 469 -32.68 23.86 -29.06
C TRP A 469 -32.27 24.60 -30.33
N PHE A 470 -33.14 24.55 -31.34
CA PHE A 470 -32.98 25.26 -32.60
C PHE A 470 -34.04 26.34 -32.74
N ASP A 471 -33.65 27.53 -33.20
CA ASP A 471 -34.60 28.56 -33.61
C ASP A 471 -35.21 28.28 -35.00
N TYR A 472 -36.11 29.16 -35.45
CA TYR A 472 -36.74 29.05 -36.77
C TYR A 472 -35.76 29.20 -37.95
N ALA A 473 -34.58 29.79 -37.72
CA ALA A 473 -33.51 29.88 -38.72
C ALA A 473 -32.65 28.61 -38.77
N GLY A 474 -32.86 27.65 -37.85
CA GLY A 474 -32.08 26.43 -37.74
C GLY A 474 -30.76 26.62 -36.99
N CYS A 475 -30.60 27.71 -36.25
CA CYS A 475 -29.43 27.97 -35.42
C CYS A 475 -29.62 27.35 -34.04
N VAL A 476 -28.57 26.75 -33.48
CA VAL A 476 -28.57 26.27 -32.10
C VAL A 476 -28.56 27.47 -31.15
N VAL A 477 -29.58 27.58 -30.29
CA VAL A 477 -29.72 28.70 -29.33
C VAL A 477 -29.42 28.31 -27.89
N ALA A 478 -29.57 27.02 -27.56
CA ALA A 478 -29.29 26.46 -26.25
C ALA A 478 -29.06 24.95 -26.34
N SER A 479 -28.41 24.36 -25.34
CA SER A 479 -28.21 22.91 -25.19
C SER A 479 -28.40 22.52 -23.73
N ASP A 480 -28.37 21.23 -23.44
CA ASP A 480 -28.46 20.74 -22.07
C ASP A 480 -27.38 21.39 -21.17
N PRO A 481 -27.77 21.98 -20.03
CA PRO A 481 -26.82 22.64 -19.14
C PRO A 481 -26.06 21.63 -18.26
N LYS A 482 -26.55 20.39 -18.17
CA LYS A 482 -26.00 19.34 -17.33
C LYS A 482 -26.14 17.99 -18.03
N ARG A 483 -25.01 17.31 -18.16
CA ARG A 483 -24.92 15.95 -18.69
C ARG A 483 -25.79 14.97 -17.88
N MET A 484 -26.67 14.23 -18.55
CA MET A 484 -27.57 13.24 -17.93
C MET A 484 -27.09 11.82 -18.25
N PRO A 485 -26.27 11.17 -17.38
CA PRO A 485 -25.76 9.84 -17.67
C PRO A 485 -26.89 8.82 -17.68
N LEU A 486 -26.77 7.80 -18.54
CA LEU A 486 -27.74 6.71 -18.56
C LEU A 486 -27.73 5.93 -17.23
N PRO A 487 -28.90 5.49 -16.73
CA PRO A 487 -29.01 4.76 -15.45
C PRO A 487 -28.55 3.30 -15.55
N VAL A 488 -28.18 2.84 -16.75
CA VAL A 488 -27.71 1.49 -17.03
C VAL A 488 -26.37 1.53 -17.76
N SER A 489 -25.57 0.48 -17.57
CA SER A 489 -24.27 0.34 -18.23
C SER A 489 -24.35 -0.34 -19.59
N PHE A 490 -25.41 -1.10 -19.88
CA PHE A 490 -25.56 -1.87 -21.11
C PHE A 490 -26.95 -1.62 -21.71
N ILE A 491 -26.99 -1.44 -23.03
CA ILE A 491 -28.23 -1.43 -23.81
C ILE A 491 -28.06 -2.43 -24.95
N ALA A 492 -28.70 -3.58 -24.85
CA ALA A 492 -28.59 -4.65 -25.83
C ALA A 492 -29.26 -4.28 -27.16
N PRO A 493 -28.87 -4.93 -28.29
CA PRO A 493 -29.60 -4.83 -29.54
C PRO A 493 -31.09 -5.13 -29.37
N GLY A 494 -31.95 -4.23 -29.84
CA GLY A 494 -33.40 -4.32 -29.72
C GLY A 494 -33.99 -3.90 -28.36
N GLU A 495 -33.16 -3.51 -27.39
CA GLU A 495 -33.63 -3.08 -26.08
C GLU A 495 -34.18 -1.65 -26.12
N THR A 496 -35.29 -1.44 -25.42
CA THR A 496 -35.93 -0.14 -25.24
C THR A 496 -35.96 0.24 -23.76
N LEU A 497 -35.52 1.45 -23.44
CA LEU A 497 -35.48 2.02 -22.10
C LEU A 497 -36.34 3.27 -22.02
N THR A 498 -37.13 3.41 -20.96
CA THR A 498 -37.86 4.65 -20.67
C THR A 498 -37.05 5.49 -19.70
N LEU A 499 -36.69 6.70 -20.11
CA LEU A 499 -35.82 7.61 -19.36
C LEU A 499 -36.52 8.95 -19.15
N PRO A 500 -36.43 9.55 -17.96
CA PRO A 500 -36.79 10.95 -17.77
C PRO A 500 -35.66 11.86 -18.28
N MET A 501 -36.00 12.86 -19.10
CA MET A 501 -35.09 13.89 -19.59
C MET A 501 -35.48 15.24 -18.98
N SER A 502 -34.58 15.86 -18.22
CA SER A 502 -34.80 17.19 -17.66
C SER A 502 -34.46 18.27 -18.69
N VAL A 503 -35.47 18.97 -19.20
CA VAL A 503 -35.35 19.96 -20.28
C VAL A 503 -35.54 21.37 -19.74
N VAL A 504 -34.56 22.24 -19.98
CA VAL A 504 -34.62 23.67 -19.67
C VAL A 504 -35.04 24.42 -20.93
N VAL A 505 -36.08 25.24 -20.81
CA VAL A 505 -36.69 25.99 -21.91
C VAL A 505 -35.93 27.29 -22.15
N PRO A 506 -35.69 27.71 -23.42
CA PRO A 506 -35.01 28.97 -23.72
C PRO A 506 -35.67 30.19 -23.07
N ASP A 507 -34.87 31.20 -22.71
CA ASP A 507 -35.34 32.41 -22.00
C ASP A 507 -36.09 33.41 -22.89
N VAL A 508 -36.16 33.15 -24.20
CA VAL A 508 -36.77 34.05 -25.18
C VAL A 508 -38.01 33.41 -25.77
N ARG A 509 -39.11 34.17 -25.86
CA ARG A 509 -40.33 33.71 -26.53
C ARG A 509 -40.09 33.44 -28.02
N GLY A 510 -40.73 32.41 -28.55
CA GLY A 510 -40.57 32.06 -29.95
C GLY A 510 -41.02 30.64 -30.26
N ARG A 511 -40.89 30.23 -31.52
CA ARG A 511 -41.04 28.83 -31.92
C ARG A 511 -39.65 28.20 -31.98
N TYR A 512 -39.51 27.06 -31.35
CA TYR A 512 -38.26 26.33 -31.28
C TYR A 512 -38.47 24.86 -31.60
N ARG A 513 -37.41 24.25 -32.14
CA ARG A 513 -37.32 22.81 -32.32
C ARG A 513 -36.35 22.24 -31.29
N LEU A 514 -36.87 21.40 -30.40
CA LEU A 514 -36.06 20.61 -29.47
C LEU A 514 -35.60 19.34 -30.17
N VAL A 515 -34.30 19.12 -30.27
CA VAL A 515 -33.70 17.89 -30.81
C VAL A 515 -32.97 17.16 -29.69
N ALA A 516 -33.57 16.07 -29.22
CA ALA A 516 -33.06 15.20 -28.16
C ALA A 516 -32.34 13.99 -28.76
N THR A 517 -31.15 13.68 -28.26
CA THR A 517 -30.23 12.65 -28.79
C THR A 517 -29.33 12.10 -27.68
N LEU A 518 -28.46 11.17 -28.02
CA LEU A 518 -27.39 10.70 -27.15
C LEU A 518 -26.04 11.33 -27.54
N MET A 519 -25.10 11.41 -26.60
CA MET A 519 -23.76 11.91 -26.85
C MET A 519 -22.68 11.22 -26.03
N PHE A 520 -21.44 11.37 -26.49
CA PHE A 520 -20.21 11.11 -25.75
C PHE A 520 -19.56 12.42 -25.32
N ASP A 521 -18.76 12.37 -24.25
CA ASP A 521 -18.05 13.56 -23.74
C ASP A 521 -17.06 14.18 -24.73
N ASP A 522 -16.41 13.36 -25.55
CA ASP A 522 -15.27 13.70 -26.39
C ASP A 522 -15.39 13.23 -27.85
N LYS A 523 -16.36 12.37 -28.18
CA LYS A 523 -16.53 11.75 -29.52
C LYS A 523 -17.70 12.29 -30.35
N GLY A 524 -18.50 13.21 -29.79
CA GLY A 524 -19.61 13.84 -30.50
C GLY A 524 -20.97 13.17 -30.24
N TRP A 525 -21.89 13.35 -31.18
CA TRP A 525 -23.31 13.06 -31.01
C TRP A 525 -23.70 11.77 -31.73
N PHE A 526 -24.64 11.00 -31.17
CA PHE A 526 -25.07 9.73 -31.76
C PHE A 526 -25.75 9.90 -33.12
N ASP A 527 -26.38 11.04 -33.38
CA ASP A 527 -26.99 11.36 -34.68
C ASP A 527 -25.95 11.44 -35.82
N GLU A 528 -24.68 11.66 -35.51
CA GLU A 528 -23.58 11.58 -36.49
C GLU A 528 -23.22 10.13 -36.85
N TYR A 529 -23.70 9.16 -36.06
CA TYR A 529 -23.43 7.72 -36.20
C TYR A 529 -24.70 6.90 -36.54
N GLY A 530 -25.72 7.55 -37.11
CA GLY A 530 -26.94 6.88 -37.60
C GLY A 530 -28.09 6.76 -36.59
N PHE A 531 -27.97 7.39 -35.43
CA PHE A 531 -29.08 7.48 -34.46
C PHE A 531 -30.15 8.46 -34.94
N THR A 532 -31.42 8.12 -34.73
CA THR A 532 -32.55 8.98 -35.06
C THR A 532 -32.96 9.81 -33.82
N PRO A 533 -32.69 11.11 -33.77
CA PRO A 533 -33.03 11.93 -32.62
C PRO A 533 -34.54 12.17 -32.52
N LEU A 534 -35.03 12.45 -31.31
CA LEU A 534 -36.38 12.95 -31.08
C LEU A 534 -36.43 14.42 -31.46
N SER A 535 -37.38 14.82 -32.32
CA SER A 535 -37.58 16.21 -32.72
C SER A 535 -38.99 16.67 -32.35
N LEU A 536 -39.09 17.70 -31.52
CA LEU A 536 -40.36 18.30 -31.08
C LEU A 536 -40.41 19.79 -31.46
N GLU A 537 -41.51 20.20 -32.07
CA GLU A 537 -41.81 21.61 -32.36
C GLU A 537 -42.60 22.20 -31.18
N LEU A 538 -42.03 23.20 -30.52
CA LEU A 538 -42.52 23.74 -29.24
C LEU A 538 -42.64 25.26 -29.31
N THR A 539 -43.68 25.81 -28.68
CA THR A 539 -43.87 27.26 -28.60
C THR A 539 -43.52 27.77 -27.21
N VAL A 540 -42.54 28.66 -27.14
CA VAL A 540 -42.12 29.34 -25.90
C VAL A 540 -42.82 30.69 -25.79
N THR A 541 -43.45 30.95 -24.65
CA THR A 541 -44.08 32.22 -24.29
C THR A 541 -43.32 32.97 -23.21
N ASP A 542 -43.67 34.25 -23.03
CA ASP A 542 -43.11 35.07 -21.96
C ASP A 542 -43.35 34.45 -20.58
N ALA A 543 -42.41 34.65 -19.66
CA ALA A 543 -42.51 34.13 -18.29
C ALA A 543 -43.78 34.59 -17.56
N ASN A 544 -44.41 35.70 -17.95
CA ASN A 544 -45.65 36.20 -17.36
C ASN A 544 -46.91 35.90 -18.18
N ALA A 545 -46.80 35.17 -19.30
CA ALA A 545 -47.95 34.81 -20.12
C ALA A 545 -48.86 33.79 -19.41
N PRO A 546 -50.17 33.75 -19.78
CA PRO A 546 -51.07 32.67 -19.37
C PRO A 546 -50.43 31.30 -19.50
N ARG A 547 -50.55 30.49 -18.45
CA ARG A 547 -50.12 29.09 -18.48
C ARG A 547 -51.26 28.24 -18.98
N ILE A 548 -51.07 27.57 -20.11
CA ILE A 548 -52.10 26.74 -20.74
C ILE A 548 -51.54 25.33 -20.89
N TYR A 549 -52.23 24.38 -20.29
CA TYR A 549 -51.87 22.97 -20.34
C TYR A 549 -53.04 22.19 -20.90
N ARG A 550 -52.78 21.35 -21.91
CA ARG A 550 -53.76 20.33 -22.31
C ARG A 550 -53.92 19.31 -21.19
N GLY A 551 -55.06 18.65 -21.09
CA GLY A 551 -55.27 17.63 -20.04
C GLY A 551 -54.22 16.51 -20.07
N ALA A 552 -53.74 16.15 -21.26
CA ALA A 552 -52.66 15.17 -21.41
C ALA A 552 -51.23 15.74 -21.28
N ASP A 553 -51.04 17.02 -20.96
CA ASP A 553 -49.72 17.66 -20.85
C ASP A 553 -48.84 16.91 -19.83
N VAL A 554 -47.58 16.73 -20.20
CA VAL A 554 -46.60 15.94 -19.42
C VAL A 554 -46.39 16.47 -18.01
N ARG A 555 -46.58 17.77 -17.78
CA ARG A 555 -46.44 18.42 -16.46
C ARG A 555 -47.64 18.17 -15.55
N LEU A 556 -48.76 17.65 -16.07
CA LEU A 556 -49.96 17.32 -15.28
C LEU A 556 -49.98 15.83 -14.94
N HIS A 557 -49.50 15.42 -13.79
CA HIS A 557 -49.41 14.01 -13.35
C HIS A 557 -50.76 13.42 -12.94
N THR A 558 -50.81 12.09 -12.81
CA THR A 558 -52.06 11.38 -12.48
C THR A 558 -51.81 10.08 -11.71
N GLN A 559 -52.73 9.71 -10.81
CA GLN A 559 -52.77 8.40 -10.13
C GLN A 559 -53.86 7.50 -10.72
N VAL A 560 -55.03 8.08 -11.06
CA VAL A 560 -56.23 7.35 -11.49
C VAL A 560 -56.82 7.89 -12.80
N GLY A 561 -55.97 8.51 -13.63
CA GLY A 561 -56.33 9.06 -14.93
C GLY A 561 -55.69 8.34 -16.10
N HIS A 562 -56.37 8.39 -17.23
CA HIS A 562 -55.86 7.95 -18.53
C HIS A 562 -55.65 9.15 -19.45
N ARG A 563 -54.47 9.26 -20.05
CA ARG A 563 -54.18 10.25 -21.09
C ARG A 563 -54.63 9.72 -22.45
N GLN A 564 -55.60 10.36 -23.08
CA GLN A 564 -56.07 9.98 -24.41
C GLN A 564 -56.51 11.21 -25.22
N MET A 565 -56.07 11.30 -26.49
CA MET A 565 -56.43 12.36 -27.43
C MET A 565 -56.26 13.78 -26.84
N GLY A 566 -55.14 14.04 -26.16
CA GLY A 566 -54.84 15.36 -25.60
C GLY A 566 -55.52 15.69 -24.27
N ALA A 567 -56.28 14.78 -23.67
CA ALA A 567 -57.01 15.01 -22.42
C ALA A 567 -56.71 13.95 -21.34
N MET A 568 -57.10 14.26 -20.09
CA MET A 568 -57.06 13.36 -18.95
C MET A 568 -58.48 12.89 -18.61
N THR A 569 -58.71 11.58 -18.51
CA THR A 569 -60.03 11.01 -18.17
C THR A 569 -59.96 10.09 -16.95
N SER A 570 -60.96 10.16 -16.07
CA SER A 570 -61.08 9.27 -14.91
C SER A 570 -61.14 7.79 -15.29
N SER A 571 -60.41 6.95 -14.57
CA SER A 571 -60.36 5.49 -14.79
C SER A 571 -61.48 4.70 -14.11
N GLY A 572 -62.29 5.35 -13.26
CA GLY A 572 -63.25 4.68 -12.37
C GLY A 572 -62.62 4.19 -11.05
N GLN A 573 -61.39 4.62 -10.74
CA GLN A 573 -60.75 4.43 -9.44
C GLN A 573 -60.74 5.74 -8.64
N GLU A 574 -60.76 5.61 -7.32
CA GLU A 574 -60.68 6.74 -6.39
C GLU A 574 -59.22 7.21 -6.23
N GLY A 575 -58.98 8.51 -6.35
CA GLY A 575 -57.64 9.11 -6.22
C GLY A 575 -57.46 10.41 -6.99
N PHE A 576 -56.21 10.84 -7.16
CA PHE A 576 -55.91 12.04 -7.95
C PHE A 576 -56.00 11.76 -9.45
N LEU A 577 -57.02 12.33 -10.09
CA LEU A 577 -57.14 12.36 -11.54
C LEU A 577 -56.03 13.22 -12.15
N LEU A 578 -55.71 14.33 -11.50
CA LEU A 578 -54.71 15.29 -11.97
C LEU A 578 -54.01 15.92 -10.77
N PHE A 579 -52.70 16.10 -10.85
CA PHE A 579 -51.91 16.93 -9.94
C PHE A 579 -50.67 17.48 -10.66
N GLY A 580 -50.25 18.70 -10.36
CA GLY A 580 -49.25 19.47 -11.13
C GLY A 580 -49.81 20.84 -11.50
N PRO A 581 -49.12 21.70 -12.27
CA PRO A 581 -47.87 21.49 -12.99
C PRO A 581 -46.59 21.86 -12.21
N TYR A 582 -46.69 22.18 -10.91
CA TYR A 582 -45.57 22.66 -10.08
C TYR A 582 -44.94 23.94 -10.63
N VAL A 583 -45.78 24.88 -11.06
CA VAL A 583 -45.32 26.09 -11.76
C VAL A 583 -44.87 27.18 -10.79
N SER A 584 -43.78 27.87 -11.15
CA SER A 584 -43.36 29.08 -10.47
C SER A 584 -44.17 30.28 -10.94
N LEU A 585 -44.82 30.98 -10.01
CA LEU A 585 -45.60 32.19 -10.26
C LEU A 585 -45.25 33.28 -9.24
N PRO A 586 -45.10 34.55 -9.68
CA PRO A 586 -44.88 35.67 -8.76
C PRO A 586 -46.13 35.94 -7.90
N ALA A 587 -45.95 36.67 -6.81
CA ALA A 587 -47.08 37.18 -6.02
C ALA A 587 -48.07 37.95 -6.90
N GLY A 588 -49.37 37.80 -6.65
CA GLY A 588 -50.43 38.45 -7.43
C GLY A 588 -51.77 37.72 -7.39
N TYR A 589 -52.75 38.25 -8.13
CA TYR A 589 -54.07 37.65 -8.28
C TYR A 589 -54.14 36.84 -9.56
N TYR A 590 -54.72 35.65 -9.49
CA TYR A 590 -54.77 34.70 -10.60
C TYR A 590 -56.15 34.06 -10.69
N VAL A 591 -56.50 33.60 -11.89
CA VAL A 591 -57.66 32.73 -12.15
C VAL A 591 -57.14 31.40 -12.63
N VAL A 592 -57.66 30.32 -12.05
CA VAL A 592 -57.55 28.98 -12.62
C VAL A 592 -58.86 28.67 -13.33
N SER A 593 -58.76 28.18 -14.58
CA SER A 593 -59.90 27.56 -15.25
C SER A 593 -59.54 26.16 -15.74
N ILE A 594 -60.46 25.23 -15.53
CA ILE A 594 -60.35 23.86 -16.03
C ILE A 594 -61.54 23.63 -16.97
N GLU A 595 -61.23 23.36 -18.22
CA GLU A 595 -62.19 23.05 -19.27
C GLU A 595 -62.23 21.53 -19.48
N GLY A 596 -63.43 20.98 -19.69
CA GLY A 596 -63.60 19.54 -19.81
C GLY A 596 -65.06 19.10 -19.85
N CYS A 597 -65.33 17.96 -19.23
CA CYS A 597 -66.68 17.45 -19.00
C CYS A 597 -66.74 16.73 -17.66
N CYS A 598 -67.79 16.99 -16.90
CA CYS A 598 -68.08 16.29 -15.65
C CYS A 598 -69.54 15.83 -15.70
N GLU A 599 -69.75 14.56 -16.05
CA GLU A 599 -71.10 13.96 -16.09
C GLU A 599 -71.64 13.70 -14.68
N PHE A 600 -70.75 13.26 -13.79
CA PHE A 600 -71.10 12.90 -12.42
C PHE A 600 -69.91 13.20 -11.49
N PRO A 601 -69.99 14.25 -10.64
CA PRO A 601 -68.86 14.64 -9.79
C PRO A 601 -68.70 13.74 -8.56
N ALA A 602 -69.75 13.13 -8.02
CA ALA A 602 -69.66 12.12 -6.95
C ALA A 602 -68.78 12.51 -5.74
N GLY A 603 -68.82 13.76 -5.28
CA GLY A 603 -67.99 14.25 -4.15
C GLY A 603 -66.52 14.54 -4.52
N SER A 604 -66.20 14.61 -5.82
CA SER A 604 -64.89 15.04 -6.32
C SER A 604 -64.65 16.51 -6.01
N TRP A 605 -63.40 16.84 -5.71
CA TRP A 605 -62.97 18.19 -5.36
C TRP A 605 -61.65 18.52 -6.05
N MET A 606 -61.33 19.81 -6.06
CA MET A 606 -60.06 20.32 -6.51
C MET A 606 -59.49 21.33 -5.52
N ASP A 607 -58.18 21.42 -5.45
CA ASP A 607 -57.51 22.44 -4.66
C ASP A 607 -56.28 23.00 -5.38
N ILE A 608 -55.88 24.20 -4.94
CA ILE A 608 -54.64 24.84 -5.31
C ILE A 608 -53.76 24.82 -4.08
N VAL A 609 -52.58 24.25 -4.21
CA VAL A 609 -51.62 24.10 -3.12
C VAL A 609 -50.23 24.56 -3.54
N CYS A 610 -49.44 24.97 -2.54
CA CYS A 610 -48.02 25.24 -2.69
C CYS A 610 -47.26 24.67 -1.48
N ASP A 611 -45.94 24.91 -1.43
CA ASP A 611 -45.08 24.43 -0.35
C ASP A 611 -45.16 22.91 -0.19
N ARG A 612 -44.96 22.20 -1.31
CA ARG A 612 -45.00 20.72 -1.41
C ARG A 612 -46.33 20.13 -0.93
N GLY A 613 -47.41 20.84 -1.23
CA GLY A 613 -48.78 20.42 -0.90
C GLY A 613 -49.17 20.63 0.57
N THR A 614 -48.36 21.34 1.36
CA THR A 614 -48.64 21.62 2.78
C THR A 614 -49.49 22.86 2.99
N HIS A 615 -49.45 23.80 2.05
CA HIS A 615 -50.25 25.02 2.11
C HIS A 615 -51.37 24.98 1.07
N VAL A 616 -52.62 24.86 1.54
CA VAL A 616 -53.81 24.91 0.66
C VAL A 616 -54.28 26.36 0.56
N LEU A 617 -54.16 26.93 -0.63
CA LEU A 617 -54.62 28.29 -0.93
C LEU A 617 -56.13 28.33 -1.07
N MET A 618 -56.71 27.31 -1.71
CA MET A 618 -58.13 27.22 -1.99
C MET A 618 -58.56 25.79 -2.30
N ARG A 619 -59.82 25.45 -1.99
CA ARG A 619 -60.47 24.19 -2.37
C ARG A 619 -61.90 24.44 -2.85
N HIS A 620 -62.29 23.76 -3.92
CA HIS A 620 -63.63 23.80 -4.50
C HIS A 620 -64.13 22.41 -4.89
N ASP A 621 -65.44 22.21 -4.87
CA ASP A 621 -66.05 21.00 -5.41
C ASP A 621 -66.03 21.03 -6.95
N VAL A 622 -65.87 19.86 -7.58
CA VAL A 622 -65.95 19.74 -9.04
C VAL A 622 -67.41 19.94 -9.47
N MET A 623 -67.65 20.89 -10.39
CA MET A 623 -68.99 21.20 -10.87
C MET A 623 -69.37 20.31 -12.06
N PRO A 624 -70.66 19.93 -12.22
CA PRO A 624 -71.15 19.31 -13.45
C PRO A 624 -70.92 20.23 -14.65
N GLY A 625 -70.51 19.67 -15.78
CA GLY A 625 -70.22 20.46 -16.99
C GLY A 625 -70.38 19.64 -18.27
N GLU A 626 -70.98 20.25 -19.28
CA GLU A 626 -71.09 19.66 -20.64
C GLU A 626 -69.72 19.63 -21.35
N LYS A 627 -69.63 18.90 -22.46
CA LYS A 627 -68.38 18.71 -23.22
C LYS A 627 -67.76 20.04 -23.66
N GLY A 628 -66.52 20.29 -23.23
CA GLY A 628 -65.78 21.53 -23.51
C GLY A 628 -66.21 22.71 -22.63
N GLY A 629 -67.04 22.46 -21.61
CA GLY A 629 -67.47 23.46 -20.64
C GLY A 629 -66.46 23.64 -19.51
N SER A 630 -66.55 24.78 -18.82
CA SER A 630 -65.78 25.02 -17.59
C SER A 630 -66.31 24.12 -16.47
N ILE A 631 -65.47 23.19 -16.01
CA ILE A 631 -65.75 22.35 -14.82
C ILE A 631 -65.19 22.97 -13.53
N ALA A 632 -64.34 23.99 -13.69
CA ALA A 632 -63.79 24.82 -12.62
C ALA A 632 -63.42 26.22 -13.13
N HIS A 633 -63.79 27.26 -12.39
CA HIS A 633 -63.34 28.62 -12.65
C HIS A 633 -63.40 29.44 -11.35
N PHE A 634 -62.25 29.86 -10.83
CA PHE A 634 -62.19 30.69 -9.62
C PHE A 634 -60.85 31.43 -9.50
N ASP A 635 -60.90 32.56 -8.80
CA ASP A 635 -59.79 33.45 -8.52
C ASP A 635 -59.10 33.11 -7.19
N PHE A 636 -57.80 33.35 -7.11
CA PHE A 636 -57.01 33.18 -5.89
C PHE A 636 -55.90 34.22 -5.80
N GLU A 637 -55.47 34.52 -4.58
CA GLU A 637 -54.36 35.42 -4.30
C GLU A 637 -53.11 34.62 -3.89
N LEU A 638 -51.99 34.91 -4.54
CA LEU A 638 -50.66 34.52 -4.08
C LEU A 638 -50.03 35.70 -3.34
N ALA A 639 -50.06 35.65 -2.01
CA ALA A 639 -49.48 36.68 -1.15
C ALA A 639 -47.95 36.82 -1.33
N SER A 640 -47.28 35.74 -1.71
CA SER A 640 -45.85 35.68 -2.05
C SER A 640 -45.64 34.82 -3.27
N SER A 641 -44.52 34.99 -3.97
CA SER A 641 -44.15 34.14 -5.09
C SER A 641 -44.10 32.66 -4.65
N ALA A 642 -44.72 31.79 -5.43
CA ALA A 642 -44.67 30.34 -5.24
C ALA A 642 -43.77 29.73 -6.32
N ASN A 643 -43.00 28.69 -5.97
CA ASN A 643 -42.08 28.01 -6.90
C ASN A 643 -42.58 26.61 -7.31
N ASP A 644 -43.68 26.15 -6.73
CA ASP A 644 -44.18 24.79 -6.86
C ASP A 644 -45.71 24.73 -6.85
N LEU A 645 -46.37 25.76 -7.41
CA LEU A 645 -47.83 25.82 -7.41
C LEU A 645 -48.42 24.59 -8.10
N GLU A 646 -49.25 23.88 -7.37
CA GLU A 646 -49.84 22.60 -7.75
C GLU A 646 -51.37 22.73 -7.71
N ILE A 647 -52.02 22.35 -8.81
CA ILE A 647 -53.46 22.22 -8.93
C ILE A 647 -53.77 20.74 -8.89
N ARG A 648 -54.61 20.32 -7.95
CA ARG A 648 -54.98 18.91 -7.81
C ARG A 648 -56.46 18.74 -8.02
N VAL A 649 -56.82 17.68 -8.75
CA VAL A 649 -58.19 17.24 -8.95
C VAL A 649 -58.28 15.82 -8.43
N TRP A 650 -59.04 15.65 -7.34
CA TRP A 650 -59.32 14.36 -6.74
C TRP A 650 -60.70 13.89 -7.17
N VAL A 651 -60.81 12.62 -7.55
CA VAL A 651 -62.05 12.00 -8.00
C VAL A 651 -62.38 10.75 -7.20
N SER A 652 -63.68 10.51 -6.97
CA SER A 652 -64.15 9.25 -6.40
C SER A 652 -64.30 8.18 -7.49
N ALA A 653 -64.38 6.90 -7.10
CA ALA A 653 -64.46 5.78 -8.04
C ALA A 653 -65.68 5.83 -8.99
N SER A 654 -66.76 6.48 -8.59
CA SER A 654 -67.96 6.64 -9.43
C SER A 654 -67.97 7.92 -10.26
N ALA A 655 -67.01 8.82 -10.04
CA ALA A 655 -66.92 10.07 -10.77
C ALA A 655 -66.56 9.84 -12.24
N LYS A 656 -67.17 10.64 -13.11
CA LYS A 656 -66.88 10.66 -14.56
C LYS A 656 -66.44 12.05 -14.97
N VAL A 657 -65.12 12.24 -15.00
CA VAL A 657 -64.49 13.53 -15.25
C VAL A 657 -63.48 13.40 -16.38
N ARG A 658 -63.55 14.34 -17.32
CA ARG A 658 -62.58 14.55 -18.40
C ARG A 658 -62.06 15.97 -18.30
N ILE A 659 -60.75 16.14 -18.29
CA ILE A 659 -60.06 17.42 -18.32
C ILE A 659 -59.43 17.57 -19.70
N ASP A 660 -59.88 18.56 -20.45
CA ASP A 660 -59.35 18.88 -21.78
C ASP A 660 -58.26 19.97 -21.69
N MET A 661 -58.42 20.94 -20.80
CA MET A 661 -57.49 22.05 -20.63
C MET A 661 -57.47 22.59 -19.20
N LEU A 662 -56.30 23.03 -18.75
CA LEU A 662 -56.08 23.78 -17.53
C LEU A 662 -55.38 25.10 -17.88
N ARG A 663 -55.92 26.21 -17.41
CA ARG A 663 -55.35 27.55 -17.61
C ARG A 663 -55.09 28.24 -16.27
N ILE A 664 -53.98 28.95 -16.17
CA ILE A 664 -53.68 29.86 -15.07
C ILE A 664 -53.37 31.23 -15.67
N GLU A 665 -54.20 32.21 -15.32
CA GLU A 665 -54.13 33.56 -15.88
C GLU A 665 -53.97 34.58 -14.76
N ARG A 666 -53.06 35.53 -14.92
CA ARG A 666 -52.91 36.62 -13.95
C ARG A 666 -54.03 37.64 -14.17
N LEU A 667 -54.77 37.96 -13.12
CA LEU A 667 -55.72 39.06 -13.10
C LEU A 667 -54.95 40.37 -12.95
N MET A 668 -54.97 41.20 -14.00
CA MET A 668 -54.42 42.55 -13.90
C MET A 668 -55.42 43.44 -13.17
N GLY A 669 -55.00 44.09 -12.08
CA GLY A 669 -55.80 45.14 -11.46
C GLY A 669 -56.00 46.31 -12.43
N GLN A 670 -57.14 47.01 -12.33
CA GLN A 670 -57.47 48.18 -13.18
C GLN A 670 -56.34 49.22 -13.28
N HIS A 671 -55.42 49.29 -12.31
CA HIS A 671 -54.29 50.22 -12.30
C HIS A 671 -53.09 49.81 -13.19
N GLU A 672 -52.85 48.51 -13.45
CA GLU A 672 -51.74 48.05 -14.32
C GLU A 672 -52.11 48.10 -15.81
N ALA A 673 -53.41 47.95 -16.14
CA ALA A 673 -53.91 48.07 -17.52
C ALA A 673 -53.73 49.50 -18.09
N ASP A 674 -53.95 50.53 -17.28
CA ASP A 674 -53.79 51.93 -17.70
C ASP A 674 -52.31 52.31 -17.95
N LEU A 675 -51.37 51.72 -17.20
CA LEU A 675 -49.93 51.96 -17.34
C LEU A 675 -49.34 51.37 -18.64
N MET A 676 -49.84 50.23 -19.12
CA MET A 676 -49.38 49.67 -20.41
C MET A 676 -49.99 50.37 -21.63
N THR A 677 -51.20 50.92 -21.50
CA THR A 677 -51.84 51.67 -22.61
C THR A 677 -51.16 53.04 -22.84
N ALA A 678 -50.40 53.55 -21.87
CA ALA A 678 -49.68 54.81 -21.95
C ALA A 678 -48.26 54.71 -22.56
N VAL A 679 -47.76 53.49 -22.85
CA VAL A 679 -46.41 53.26 -23.41
C VAL A 679 -46.47 52.56 -24.79
N GLY A 680 -47.65 52.53 -25.42
CA GLY A 680 -47.85 52.05 -26.80
C GLY A 680 -47.51 53.08 -27.86
#